data_AF-A0A1Q4B9D3-F1
#
_entry.id   AF-A0A1Q4B9D3-F1
#
_cell.length_a   1.000
_cell.length_b   1.000
_cell.length_c   1.000
_cell.angle_alpha   90.00
_cell.angle_beta   90.00
_cell.angle_gamma   90.00
#
_symmetry.space_group_name_H-M   'P 1'
#
loop_
_entity.id
_entity.type
_entity.pdbx_description
1 polymer ?
#
loop_
_entity_poly.entity_id
_entity_poly.type
_entity_poly.pdbx_seq_one_letter_code
_entity_poly.pdbx_strand_id
1 'polypeptide(L)'
;MSEPSSFTALIHMSPDVYSRMMRGKALDPLADAIAEIIVDQSKDIVVFTYLKKEQAVFAHVYFYYPLDLDAMIARPGIAAILRLAEIKDTRIVDRAIISHDANNFTQSEPSAGFRLEQGGFHRDDAFDAADIAAFDKLIDKQFFKFAEDMDPGSAQWLNNRRVVDTGLRRKVERFLEARRVQIAKERIPLATPLEPVRLCNGYHYNGHFMLRTGGGLRPLPQLDPKSFRQTNYGAADAEHVVFGGHVLRTDPSHFKMLSKSETYFYTSADSVFNGDGNAIPGADPKTFKLVHYAFARDKNRWYTFKGQPLDDVGDKARVDETLFYSKDCLLMGTGAIYLGAVRLPIHAPSCRLVKAQRLRDDPCYGGLLWLADDEGDCIVSMISRYGTTEPDLTIKRTTAAKTTWAEETARWESFVAAAVTALDRLRQKNREDVEDDEARHAFIAFFEAWCDAHFEATWRADPFNGILWDGLGTYLDCLTDLERYEKVVETYTKIKSAAWPFPETYARAAHAYVALGQIDEAVAEIRRAVIYSVYGVGNLFDRPQFATLVQRPDMVQLRAYYDYLENVARYRPLTTSLAQLFLDAPQPAQTAIGQQIFKRNFYIPAVSLRAQLWANDAAAIAAYEQVLAAFINRCMADDEIRRIATYDARKSYPAWGDLPGLHPSVHLLAATALFEEGYFWIDMGTDKLPREEFPWAMTALRRTKAAGAEERWASDALWLKISAEPAYAPLLGLAQATVS
;
A
#
# COMPACT_ATOMS: atom_id res chain seq x y z
N MET A 1 12.53 -3.19 8.45
CA MET A 1 11.25 -2.62 8.91
C MET A 1 11.49 -2.07 10.29
N SER A 2 10.93 -0.92 10.62
CA SER A 2 11.15 -0.25 11.91
C SER A 2 10.40 -1.01 13.01
N GLU A 3 11.05 -1.37 14.10
CA GLU A 3 10.43 -2.17 15.18
C GLU A 3 9.46 -1.31 16.02
N PRO A 4 8.30 -1.85 16.42
CA PRO A 4 7.35 -1.15 17.29
C PRO A 4 7.94 -0.86 18.66
N SER A 5 7.58 0.29 19.24
CA SER A 5 8.03 0.71 20.58
C SER A 5 6.87 0.65 21.59
N SER A 6 7.15 0.70 22.88
CA SER A 6 6.11 0.67 23.92
C SER A 6 6.45 1.47 25.17
N PHE A 7 5.41 1.87 25.90
CA PHE A 7 5.46 2.34 27.29
C PHE A 7 4.54 1.46 28.13
N THR A 8 5.01 1.01 29.30
CA THR A 8 4.22 0.16 30.20
C THR A 8 4.37 0.60 31.64
N ALA A 9 3.26 0.67 32.39
CA ALA A 9 3.25 1.00 33.81
C ALA A 9 2.28 0.08 34.59
N LEU A 10 2.67 -0.25 35.82
CA LEU A 10 1.80 -0.93 36.79
C LEU A 10 1.72 -0.07 38.06
N ILE A 11 0.55 0.50 38.34
CA ILE A 11 0.39 1.53 39.38
C ILE A 11 -0.59 1.06 40.44
N HIS A 12 -0.10 0.71 41.63
CA HIS A 12 -0.90 0.22 42.75
C HIS A 12 -1.72 1.34 43.40
N MET A 13 -3.04 1.16 43.48
CA MET A 13 -3.97 2.10 44.11
C MET A 13 -5.23 1.38 44.59
N SER A 14 -5.86 1.89 45.66
CA SER A 14 -7.10 1.27 46.16
C SER A 14 -8.28 1.41 45.18
N PRO A 15 -9.28 0.52 45.27
CA PRO A 15 -10.50 0.63 44.47
C PRO A 15 -11.22 1.98 44.63
N ASP A 16 -11.13 2.60 45.81
CA ASP A 16 -11.76 3.89 46.10
C ASP A 16 -11.05 5.06 45.41
N VAL A 17 -9.71 5.07 45.42
CA VAL A 17 -8.93 6.04 44.63
C VAL A 17 -9.21 5.87 43.15
N TYR A 18 -9.16 4.65 42.64
CA TYR A 18 -9.45 4.36 41.24
C TYR A 18 -10.87 4.81 40.83
N SER A 19 -11.89 4.52 41.65
CA SER A 19 -13.27 4.96 41.44
C SER A 19 -13.43 6.48 41.45
N ARG A 20 -12.70 7.20 42.33
CA ARG A 20 -12.67 8.67 42.34
C ARG A 20 -11.96 9.23 41.10
N MET A 21 -10.84 8.66 40.70
CA MET A 21 -10.09 9.02 39.49
C MET A 21 -10.98 8.91 38.24
N MET A 22 -11.76 7.84 38.11
CA MET A 22 -12.68 7.63 36.98
C MET A 22 -13.82 8.66 36.93
N ARG A 23 -14.32 9.12 38.09
CA ARG A 23 -15.40 10.13 38.16
C ARG A 23 -14.89 11.56 38.05
N GLY A 24 -13.68 11.83 38.53
CA GLY A 24 -13.05 13.15 38.56
C GLY A 24 -12.44 13.57 37.22
N LYS A 25 -11.58 14.58 37.23
CA LYS A 25 -10.88 15.10 36.02
C LYS A 25 -9.45 14.58 35.84
N ALA A 26 -8.97 13.71 36.73
CA ALA A 26 -7.59 13.23 36.72
C ALA A 26 -7.19 12.54 35.39
N LEU A 27 -8.13 11.85 34.75
CA LEU A 27 -7.92 11.18 33.45
C LEU A 27 -8.27 12.04 32.24
N ASP A 28 -8.68 13.30 32.42
CA ASP A 28 -9.05 14.15 31.28
C ASP A 28 -7.86 14.36 30.31
N PRO A 29 -6.59 14.57 30.76
CA PRO A 29 -5.45 14.65 29.86
C PRO A 29 -5.19 13.36 29.06
N LEU A 30 -5.32 12.19 29.70
CA LEU A 30 -5.18 10.91 29.00
C LEU A 30 -6.31 10.69 27.99
N ALA A 31 -7.54 11.06 28.35
CA ALA A 31 -8.70 10.94 27.47
C ALA A 31 -8.57 11.84 26.23
N ASP A 32 -8.04 13.05 26.39
CA ASP A 32 -7.77 13.99 25.30
C ASP A 32 -6.66 13.47 24.38
N ALA A 33 -5.57 12.94 24.93
CA ALA A 33 -4.50 12.30 24.17
C ALA A 33 -4.99 11.08 23.36
N ILE A 34 -5.87 10.25 23.94
CA ILE A 34 -6.50 9.14 23.22
C ILE A 34 -7.44 9.66 22.12
N ALA A 35 -8.16 10.76 22.36
CA ALA A 35 -9.00 11.37 21.33
C ALA A 35 -8.18 11.86 20.13
N GLU A 36 -6.96 12.34 20.33
CA GLU A 36 -6.01 12.67 19.25
C GLU A 36 -5.61 11.46 18.43
N ILE A 37 -5.22 10.36 19.08
CA ILE A 37 -4.87 9.09 18.41
C ILE A 37 -6.00 8.67 17.44
N ILE A 38 -7.25 8.80 17.88
CA ILE A 38 -8.42 8.42 17.08
C ILE A 38 -8.63 9.37 15.91
N VAL A 39 -8.63 10.69 16.16
CA VAL A 39 -8.80 11.72 15.13
C VAL A 39 -7.73 11.61 14.07
N ASP A 40 -6.49 11.29 14.45
CA ASP A 40 -5.37 11.13 13.53
C ASP A 40 -5.27 9.74 12.89
N GLN A 41 -6.12 8.79 13.29
CA GLN A 41 -5.98 7.37 12.92
C GLN A 41 -4.57 6.85 13.15
N SER A 42 -3.92 7.31 14.22
CA SER A 42 -2.67 6.71 14.65
C SER A 42 -2.92 5.23 14.97
N LYS A 43 -1.96 4.39 14.58
CA LYS A 43 -1.98 2.95 14.88
C LYS A 43 -1.59 2.64 16.32
N ASP A 44 -1.41 3.66 17.15
CA ASP A 44 -1.09 3.50 18.56
C ASP A 44 -2.27 2.86 19.30
N ILE A 45 -1.96 1.96 20.22
CA ILE A 45 -2.96 1.26 21.05
C ILE A 45 -2.71 1.59 22.51
N VAL A 46 -3.74 2.04 23.21
CA VAL A 46 -3.68 2.31 24.65
C VAL A 46 -4.51 1.29 25.41
N VAL A 47 -3.82 0.47 26.22
CA VAL A 47 -4.43 -0.35 27.27
C VAL A 47 -4.48 0.47 28.55
N PHE A 48 -5.63 0.53 29.18
CA PHE A 48 -5.85 1.12 30.49
C PHE A 48 -6.92 0.34 31.25
N THR A 49 -6.49 -0.53 32.16
CA THR A 49 -7.38 -1.40 32.93
C THR A 49 -7.01 -1.48 34.40
N TYR A 50 -8.03 -1.60 35.26
CA TYR A 50 -7.83 -1.89 36.67
C TYR A 50 -7.84 -3.38 36.97
N LEU A 51 -6.69 -3.88 37.41
CA LEU A 51 -6.44 -5.25 37.78
C LEU A 51 -6.87 -5.48 39.23
N LYS A 52 -8.10 -6.01 39.41
CA LYS A 52 -8.74 -6.13 40.74
C LYS A 52 -7.97 -6.99 41.75
N LYS A 53 -7.27 -8.05 41.31
CA LYS A 53 -6.53 -8.94 42.22
C LYS A 53 -5.25 -8.27 42.71
N GLU A 54 -4.61 -7.56 41.80
CA GLU A 54 -3.37 -6.84 41.98
C GLU A 54 -3.60 -5.47 42.65
N GLN A 55 -4.84 -4.96 42.65
CA GLN A 55 -5.21 -3.61 43.09
C GLN A 55 -4.32 -2.54 42.43
N ALA A 56 -4.17 -2.66 41.12
CA ALA A 56 -3.29 -1.81 40.34
C ALA A 56 -3.92 -1.46 38.99
N VAL A 57 -3.59 -0.28 38.48
CA VAL A 57 -3.84 0.11 37.10
C VAL A 57 -2.71 -0.44 36.25
N PHE A 58 -3.05 -1.23 35.24
CA PHE A 58 -2.16 -1.55 34.14
C PHE A 58 -2.40 -0.57 33.00
N ALA A 59 -1.35 0.14 32.62
CA ALA A 59 -1.36 1.04 31.48
C ALA A 59 -0.25 0.63 30.50
N HIS A 60 -0.60 0.43 29.24
CA HIS A 60 0.34 0.09 28.18
C HIS A 60 0.02 0.91 26.94
N VAL A 61 1.03 1.52 26.33
CA VAL A 61 0.92 2.23 25.06
C VAL A 61 1.84 1.54 24.08
N TYR A 62 1.26 0.97 23.02
CA TYR A 62 1.98 0.34 21.93
C TYR A 62 2.06 1.31 20.76
N PHE A 63 3.28 1.63 20.31
CA PHE A 63 3.55 2.53 19.22
C PHE A 63 3.93 1.72 17.98
N TYR A 64 3.08 1.76 16.97
CA TYR A 64 3.28 0.94 15.76
C TYR A 64 4.49 1.40 14.94
N TYR A 65 4.80 2.69 14.98
CA TYR A 65 5.98 3.28 14.37
C TYR A 65 6.91 3.77 15.47
N PRO A 66 8.22 3.48 15.39
CA PRO A 66 9.15 3.91 16.41
C PRO A 66 9.26 5.44 16.41
N LEU A 67 9.41 5.95 17.61
CA LEU A 67 9.62 7.35 17.90
C LEU A 67 10.98 7.46 18.61
N ASP A 68 11.59 8.62 18.50
CA ASP A 68 12.73 8.96 19.37
C ASP A 68 12.31 8.92 20.85
N LEU A 69 13.23 8.53 21.74
CA LEU A 69 12.96 8.35 23.16
C LEU A 69 12.40 9.61 23.82
N ASP A 70 12.98 10.78 23.55
CA ASP A 70 12.55 12.03 24.15
C ASP A 70 11.18 12.43 23.60
N ALA A 71 10.93 12.17 22.32
CA ALA A 71 9.62 12.36 21.70
C ALA A 71 8.55 11.43 22.32
N MET A 72 8.89 10.19 22.67
CA MET A 72 8.00 9.28 23.39
C MET A 72 7.68 9.81 24.78
N ILE A 73 8.70 10.13 25.58
CA ILE A 73 8.53 10.61 26.96
C ILE A 73 7.68 11.90 26.99
N ALA A 74 7.86 12.77 26.00
CA ALA A 74 7.11 14.02 25.87
C ALA A 74 5.64 13.84 25.47
N ARG A 75 5.18 12.62 25.10
CA ARG A 75 3.78 12.40 24.72
C ARG A 75 2.83 12.74 25.86
N PRO A 76 1.78 13.55 25.62
CA PRO A 76 0.80 13.91 26.66
C PRO A 76 0.16 12.70 27.36
N GLY A 77 -0.07 11.60 26.61
CA GLY A 77 -0.63 10.37 27.17
C GLY A 77 0.30 9.68 28.19
N ILE A 78 1.61 9.62 27.91
CA ILE A 78 2.60 9.05 28.84
C ILE A 78 2.71 9.92 30.08
N ALA A 79 2.83 11.24 29.90
CA ALA A 79 2.85 12.18 31.02
C ALA A 79 1.59 12.05 31.90
N ALA A 80 0.40 11.90 31.30
CA ALA A 80 -0.84 11.71 32.04
C ALA A 80 -0.86 10.42 32.88
N ILE A 81 -0.27 9.33 32.37
CA ILE A 81 -0.17 8.05 33.11
C ILE A 81 0.82 8.17 34.26
N LEU A 82 2.00 8.74 34.05
CA LEU A 82 3.00 8.92 35.11
C LEU A 82 2.47 9.77 36.27
N ARG A 83 1.69 10.81 35.98
CA ARG A 83 1.06 11.68 36.98
C ARG A 83 0.01 10.97 37.85
N LEU A 84 -0.40 9.74 37.53
CA LEU A 84 -1.24 8.95 38.44
C LEU A 84 -0.52 8.64 39.77
N ALA A 85 0.81 8.70 39.79
CA ALA A 85 1.60 8.62 41.03
C ALA A 85 1.32 9.79 42.00
N GLU A 86 0.86 10.95 41.51
CA GLU A 86 0.49 12.10 42.37
C GLU A 86 -0.76 11.81 43.22
N ILE A 87 -1.61 10.87 42.78
CA ILE A 87 -2.94 10.63 43.38
C ILE A 87 -3.09 9.24 44.00
N LYS A 88 -2.12 8.34 43.82
CA LYS A 88 -2.15 7.01 44.44
C LYS A 88 -2.06 7.11 45.97
N ASP A 89 -2.74 6.20 46.66
CA ASP A 89 -2.78 6.12 48.12
C ASP A 89 -1.83 5.09 48.72
N THR A 90 -1.26 4.22 47.90
CA THR A 90 -0.34 3.18 48.36
C THR A 90 1.09 3.71 48.48
N ARG A 91 1.84 3.17 49.45
CA ARG A 91 3.29 3.43 49.60
C ARG A 91 4.16 2.48 48.79
N ILE A 92 3.56 1.61 47.97
CA ILE A 92 4.30 0.70 47.09
C ILE A 92 5.09 1.55 46.09
N VAL A 93 6.35 1.24 45.86
CA VAL A 93 7.16 1.88 44.82
C VAL A 93 6.90 1.13 43.52
N ASP A 94 6.28 1.81 42.57
CA ASP A 94 5.90 1.26 41.28
C ASP A 94 6.91 1.59 40.19
N ARG A 95 6.81 0.89 39.05
CA ARG A 95 7.68 1.05 37.89
C ARG A 95 6.88 1.37 36.64
N ALA A 96 7.49 2.16 35.75
CA ALA A 96 7.09 2.26 34.35
C ALA A 96 8.33 2.17 33.45
N ILE A 97 8.17 1.60 32.27
CA ILE A 97 9.25 1.20 31.38
C ILE A 97 8.93 1.61 29.94
N ILE A 98 9.92 2.11 29.22
CA ILE A 98 9.88 2.34 27.77
C ILE A 98 10.81 1.33 27.08
N SER A 99 10.35 0.72 25.99
CA SER A 99 11.17 -0.12 25.12
C SER A 99 11.02 0.32 23.66
N HIS A 100 12.13 0.44 22.93
CA HIS A 100 12.10 0.62 21.46
C HIS A 100 11.82 -0.66 20.69
N ASP A 101 11.89 -1.81 21.37
CA ASP A 101 11.63 -3.14 20.82
C ASP A 101 10.55 -3.81 21.66
N ALA A 102 9.29 -3.46 21.37
CA ALA A 102 8.14 -3.96 22.09
C ALA A 102 7.89 -5.45 21.84
N ASN A 103 8.36 -5.99 20.72
CA ASN A 103 8.11 -7.37 20.31
C ASN A 103 9.15 -8.33 20.90
N ASN A 104 10.39 -7.88 21.15
CA ASN A 104 11.41 -8.68 21.82
C ASN A 104 11.81 -8.09 23.19
N PHE A 105 10.80 -7.74 24.00
CA PHE A 105 10.96 -7.05 25.29
C PHE A 105 11.95 -7.71 26.27
N THR A 106 12.16 -9.03 26.19
CA THR A 106 13.13 -9.77 27.04
C THR A 106 14.52 -9.92 26.42
N GLN A 107 14.66 -9.67 25.12
CA GLN A 107 15.92 -9.79 24.38
C GLN A 107 16.64 -8.44 24.26
N SER A 108 15.91 -7.34 24.43
CA SER A 108 16.39 -5.97 24.34
C SER A 108 16.20 -5.25 25.69
N GLU A 109 17.26 -4.61 26.20
CA GLU A 109 17.16 -3.84 27.44
C GLU A 109 16.19 -2.66 27.27
N PRO A 110 15.40 -2.31 28.30
CA PRO A 110 14.55 -1.14 28.22
C PRO A 110 15.32 0.15 28.03
N SER A 111 14.73 1.06 27.27
CA SER A 111 15.38 2.31 26.85
C SER A 111 15.26 3.44 27.87
N ALA A 112 14.22 3.42 28.72
CA ALA A 112 14.07 4.35 29.84
C ALA A 112 13.09 3.82 30.88
N GLY A 113 13.23 4.31 32.11
CA GLY A 113 12.47 3.84 33.27
C GLY A 113 12.02 4.98 34.18
N PHE A 114 10.96 4.71 34.91
CA PHE A 114 10.42 5.64 35.90
C PHE A 114 10.09 4.91 37.18
N ARG A 115 10.37 5.57 38.29
CA ARG A 115 9.95 5.17 39.62
C ARG A 115 8.73 6.01 40.01
N LEU A 116 7.65 5.34 40.39
CA LEU A 116 6.36 5.97 40.73
C LEU A 116 6.04 5.76 42.21
N GLU A 117 6.04 6.85 42.96
CA GLU A 117 5.85 6.89 44.40
C GLU A 117 4.58 7.64 44.77
N GLN A 118 4.16 7.51 46.02
CA GLN A 118 3.08 8.34 46.52
C GLN A 118 3.47 9.83 46.45
N GLY A 119 2.74 10.59 45.64
CA GLY A 119 2.94 12.03 45.49
C GLY A 119 3.79 12.44 44.29
N GLY A 120 4.34 11.50 43.50
CA GLY A 120 5.08 11.86 42.29
C GLY A 120 5.89 10.72 41.65
N PHE A 121 6.65 11.06 40.61
CA PHE A 121 7.50 10.13 39.88
C PHE A 121 8.81 10.80 39.48
N HIS A 122 9.85 10.01 39.19
CA HIS A 122 11.12 10.49 38.64
C HIS A 122 11.73 9.45 37.71
N ARG A 123 12.62 9.89 36.81
CA ARG A 123 13.36 9.00 35.91
C ARG A 123 14.29 8.10 36.73
N ASP A 124 14.22 6.81 36.48
CA ASP A 124 15.07 5.79 37.09
C ASP A 124 15.22 4.66 36.06
N ASP A 125 16.36 4.67 35.38
CA ASP A 125 16.69 3.73 34.29
C ASP A 125 17.31 2.43 34.84
N ALA A 126 17.30 2.21 36.16
CA ALA A 126 17.77 0.96 36.76
C ALA A 126 16.68 -0.12 36.70
N PHE A 127 16.97 -1.20 35.97
CA PHE A 127 16.10 -2.38 35.86
C PHE A 127 16.84 -3.62 36.33
N ASP A 128 16.14 -4.49 37.07
CA ASP A 128 16.61 -5.85 37.28
C ASP A 128 15.88 -6.83 36.35
N ALA A 129 16.47 -8.01 36.16
CA ALA A 129 15.92 -9.05 35.31
C ALA A 129 14.54 -9.55 35.78
N ALA A 130 14.22 -9.39 37.07
CA ALA A 130 12.92 -9.81 37.62
C ALA A 130 11.82 -8.82 37.23
N ASP A 131 12.10 -7.51 37.27
CA ASP A 131 11.21 -6.45 36.80
C ASP A 131 10.87 -6.65 35.32
N ILE A 132 11.88 -6.84 34.47
CA ILE A 132 11.69 -7.07 33.03
C ILE A 132 10.82 -8.31 32.78
N ALA A 133 11.13 -9.43 33.44
CA ALA A 133 10.35 -10.66 33.31
C ALA A 133 8.91 -10.54 33.84
N ALA A 134 8.66 -9.69 34.83
CA ALA A 134 7.32 -9.41 35.34
C ALA A 134 6.50 -8.57 34.34
N PHE A 135 7.11 -7.53 33.76
CA PHE A 135 6.48 -6.72 32.72
C PHE A 135 6.18 -7.53 31.47
N ASP A 136 7.13 -8.35 30.99
CA ASP A 136 6.94 -9.22 29.83
C ASP A 136 5.70 -10.11 29.98
N LYS A 137 5.60 -10.85 31.09
CA LYS A 137 4.43 -11.70 31.39
C LYS A 137 3.13 -10.91 31.48
N LEU A 138 3.21 -9.68 31.98
CA LEU A 138 2.05 -8.82 32.13
C LEU A 138 1.59 -8.28 30.77
N ILE A 139 2.50 -7.80 29.93
CA ILE A 139 2.23 -7.32 28.57
C ILE A 139 1.69 -8.47 27.71
N ASP A 140 2.29 -9.65 27.76
CA ASP A 140 1.77 -10.82 27.05
C ASP A 140 0.30 -11.10 27.44
N LYS A 141 0.04 -11.16 28.75
CA LYS A 141 -1.29 -11.45 29.29
C LYS A 141 -2.32 -10.36 29.00
N GLN A 142 -1.91 -9.09 29.10
CA GLN A 142 -2.80 -7.93 29.07
C GLN A 142 -2.75 -7.15 27.76
N PHE A 143 -2.02 -7.62 26.75
CA PHE A 143 -1.99 -7.01 25.41
C PHE A 143 -1.84 -8.07 24.31
N PHE A 144 -0.69 -8.76 24.21
CA PHE A 144 -0.41 -9.61 23.04
C PHE A 144 -1.41 -10.75 22.84
N LYS A 145 -1.94 -11.35 23.91
CA LYS A 145 -2.99 -12.40 23.84
C LYS A 145 -4.28 -12.01 23.12
N PHE A 146 -4.49 -10.73 22.85
CA PHE A 146 -5.66 -10.25 22.13
C PHE A 146 -5.33 -9.22 21.05
N ALA A 147 -4.06 -8.82 20.92
CA ALA A 147 -3.62 -7.85 19.92
C ALA A 147 -3.76 -8.42 18.50
N GLU A 148 -3.58 -9.73 18.31
CA GLU A 148 -3.78 -10.43 17.03
C GLU A 148 -5.21 -10.29 16.48
N ASP A 149 -6.20 -10.13 17.37
CA ASP A 149 -7.60 -9.94 17.01
C ASP A 149 -7.95 -8.46 16.76
N MET A 150 -7.01 -7.53 16.92
CA MET A 150 -7.22 -6.10 16.76
C MET A 150 -6.62 -5.59 15.45
N ASP A 151 -7.41 -4.85 14.69
CA ASP A 151 -6.88 -4.01 13.62
C ASP A 151 -6.38 -2.68 14.23
N PRO A 152 -5.05 -2.42 14.26
CA PRO A 152 -4.49 -1.20 14.85
C PRO A 152 -5.01 0.07 14.18
N GLY A 153 -5.42 0.02 12.91
CA GLY A 153 -5.90 1.20 12.16
C GLY A 153 -7.36 1.59 12.42
N SER A 154 -8.12 0.78 13.16
CA SER A 154 -9.58 0.91 13.24
C SER A 154 -10.12 1.54 14.54
N ALA A 155 -9.23 1.90 15.47
CA ALA A 155 -9.57 2.32 16.85
C ALA A 155 -10.54 1.36 17.59
N GLN A 156 -10.75 0.13 17.09
CA GLN A 156 -11.66 -0.86 17.67
C GLN A 156 -11.28 -1.21 19.12
N TRP A 157 -9.99 -1.12 19.44
CA TRP A 157 -9.43 -1.37 20.76
C TRP A 157 -10.09 -0.51 21.86
N LEU A 158 -10.52 0.73 21.56
CA LEU A 158 -11.22 1.59 22.52
C LEU A 158 -12.55 0.98 23.00
N ASN A 159 -13.20 0.20 22.14
CA ASN A 159 -14.48 -0.43 22.45
C ASN A 159 -14.34 -1.72 23.26
N ASN A 160 -13.12 -2.26 23.36
CA ASN A 160 -12.86 -3.51 24.08
C ASN A 160 -12.66 -3.25 25.57
N ARG A 161 -13.59 -3.76 26.40
CA ARG A 161 -13.56 -3.60 27.87
C ARG A 161 -12.38 -4.29 28.56
N ARG A 162 -11.65 -5.17 27.86
CA ARG A 162 -10.38 -5.76 28.35
C ARG A 162 -9.18 -4.87 28.05
N VAL A 163 -9.34 -3.87 27.18
CA VAL A 163 -8.29 -2.94 26.79
C VAL A 163 -8.47 -1.61 27.49
N VAL A 164 -9.66 -1.01 27.41
CA VAL A 164 -9.94 0.29 28.02
C VAL A 164 -11.17 0.19 28.91
N ASP A 165 -11.01 0.62 30.16
CA ASP A 165 -12.13 0.70 31.10
C ASP A 165 -13.22 1.68 30.61
N THR A 166 -14.49 1.31 30.82
CA THR A 166 -15.66 2.06 30.32
C THR A 166 -15.76 3.49 30.87
N GLY A 167 -15.15 3.77 32.03
CA GLY A 167 -15.03 5.12 32.56
C GLY A 167 -14.17 6.03 31.69
N LEU A 168 -12.97 5.57 31.31
CA LEU A 168 -12.06 6.30 30.45
C LEU A 168 -12.62 6.45 29.03
N ARG A 169 -13.19 5.38 28.46
CA ARG A 169 -13.85 5.42 27.15
C ARG A 169 -14.89 6.56 27.04
N ARG A 170 -15.78 6.68 28.02
CA ARG A 170 -16.81 7.75 28.02
C ARG A 170 -16.21 9.16 28.06
N LYS A 171 -15.05 9.33 28.70
CA LYS A 171 -14.32 10.60 28.69
C LYS A 171 -13.75 10.89 27.31
N VAL A 172 -13.16 9.89 26.65
CA VAL A 172 -12.66 10.03 25.27
C VAL A 172 -13.80 10.43 24.32
N GLU A 173 -14.94 9.73 24.37
CA GLU A 173 -16.14 10.04 23.56
C GLU A 173 -16.60 11.50 23.76
N ARG A 174 -16.56 12.01 25.00
CA ARG A 174 -16.88 13.42 25.31
C ARG A 174 -15.88 14.40 24.69
N PHE A 175 -14.58 14.10 24.69
CA PHE A 175 -13.57 14.96 24.05
C PHE A 175 -13.72 14.97 22.52
N LEU A 176 -13.95 13.80 21.90
CA LEU A 176 -14.25 13.69 20.48
C LEU A 176 -15.47 14.53 20.10
N GLU A 177 -16.55 14.44 20.88
CA GLU A 177 -17.76 15.21 20.65
C GLU A 177 -17.55 16.72 20.84
N ALA A 178 -16.80 17.14 21.87
CA ALA A 178 -16.48 18.54 22.10
C ALA A 178 -15.70 19.15 20.93
N ARG A 179 -14.68 18.43 20.42
CA ARG A 179 -13.90 18.83 19.23
C ARG A 179 -14.77 18.94 18.00
N ARG A 180 -15.66 17.96 17.75
CA ARG A 180 -16.62 18.00 16.63
C ARG A 180 -17.49 19.25 16.70
N VAL A 181 -18.09 19.53 17.87
CA VAL A 181 -18.96 20.70 18.07
C VAL A 181 -18.18 22.01 17.83
N GLN A 182 -16.95 22.10 18.33
CA GLN A 182 -16.10 23.26 18.13
C GLN A 182 -15.78 23.46 16.64
N ILE A 183 -15.31 22.43 15.95
CA ILE A 183 -15.03 22.46 14.50
C ILE A 183 -16.28 22.88 13.73
N ALA A 184 -17.45 22.32 14.07
CA ALA A 184 -18.69 22.62 13.39
C ALA A 184 -19.16 24.06 13.56
N LYS A 185 -18.87 24.67 14.71
CA LYS A 185 -19.23 26.05 15.02
C LYS A 185 -18.24 27.06 14.44
N GLU A 186 -16.94 26.78 14.57
CA GLU A 186 -15.88 27.78 14.36
C GLU A 186 -15.20 27.64 13.01
N ARG A 187 -15.04 26.42 12.48
CA ARG A 187 -14.21 26.14 11.31
C ARG A 187 -15.02 25.82 10.06
N ILE A 188 -16.06 24.96 10.17
CA ILE A 188 -16.90 24.59 9.02
C ILE A 188 -17.44 25.82 8.25
N PRO A 189 -17.94 26.89 8.90
CA PRO A 189 -18.44 28.05 8.17
C PRO A 189 -17.37 28.84 7.39
N LEU A 190 -16.09 28.64 7.72
CA LEU A 190 -14.95 29.33 7.10
C LEU A 190 -14.29 28.47 6.01
N ALA A 191 -14.72 27.22 5.83
CA ALA A 191 -14.11 26.30 4.89
C ALA A 191 -14.25 26.79 3.45
N THR A 192 -13.17 26.70 2.68
CA THR A 192 -13.17 26.96 1.23
C THR A 192 -12.37 25.89 0.51
N PRO A 193 -12.41 25.82 -0.84
CA PRO A 193 -11.54 24.92 -1.58
C PRO A 193 -10.04 25.19 -1.39
N LEU A 194 -9.66 26.40 -0.98
CA LEU A 194 -8.27 26.80 -0.72
C LEU A 194 -7.86 26.61 0.74
N GLU A 195 -8.85 26.68 1.64
CA GLU A 195 -8.69 26.51 3.09
C GLU A 195 -9.72 25.49 3.59
N PRO A 196 -9.52 24.21 3.28
CA PRO A 196 -10.44 23.18 3.72
C PRO A 196 -10.26 22.87 5.21
N VAL A 197 -11.32 22.32 5.80
CA VAL A 197 -11.33 21.93 7.21
C VAL A 197 -11.18 20.42 7.31
N ARG A 198 -10.10 19.98 7.95
CA ARG A 198 -9.93 18.59 8.41
C ARG A 198 -10.88 18.33 9.56
N LEU A 199 -11.73 17.30 9.43
CA LEU A 199 -12.62 16.83 10.50
C LEU A 199 -11.95 15.71 11.31
N CYS A 200 -11.39 14.74 10.60
CA CYS A 200 -10.50 13.69 11.12
C CYS A 200 -9.65 13.14 9.96
N ASN A 201 -8.76 12.21 10.26
CA ASN A 201 -7.80 11.68 9.29
C ASN A 201 -8.48 11.19 8.01
N GLY A 202 -8.05 11.77 6.90
CA GLY A 202 -8.55 11.48 5.58
C GLY A 202 -9.94 12.03 5.27
N TYR A 203 -10.61 12.76 6.17
CA TYR A 203 -11.92 13.38 5.92
C TYR A 203 -11.90 14.90 6.05
N HIS A 204 -12.30 15.55 4.97
CA HIS A 204 -12.18 16.98 4.79
C HIS A 204 -13.48 17.60 4.31
N TYR A 205 -13.74 18.85 4.71
CA TYR A 205 -14.80 19.67 4.15
C TYR A 205 -14.18 20.89 3.46
N ASN A 206 -14.51 21.07 2.18
CA ASN A 206 -13.93 22.14 1.35
C ASN A 206 -14.84 23.38 1.21
N GLY A 207 -15.85 23.53 2.07
CA GLY A 207 -16.86 24.60 1.97
C GLY A 207 -18.04 24.27 1.04
N HIS A 208 -17.95 23.21 0.24
CA HIS A 208 -19.04 22.78 -0.64
C HIS A 208 -19.54 21.38 -0.32
N PHE A 209 -18.63 20.43 -0.15
CA PHE A 209 -18.98 19.03 0.14
C PHE A 209 -17.87 18.33 0.94
N MET A 210 -18.22 17.20 1.54
CA MET A 210 -17.28 16.31 2.20
C MET A 210 -16.42 15.56 1.19
N LEU A 211 -15.17 15.28 1.56
CA LEU A 211 -14.18 14.58 0.76
C LEU A 211 -13.47 13.54 1.62
N ARG A 212 -13.12 12.41 1.00
CA ARG A 212 -12.25 11.40 1.59
C ARG A 212 -10.97 11.21 0.77
N THR A 213 -9.84 11.04 1.45
CA THR A 213 -8.55 10.62 0.88
C THR A 213 -8.16 9.21 1.35
N GLY A 214 -7.08 8.64 0.80
CA GLY A 214 -6.59 7.30 1.15
C GLY A 214 -7.03 6.22 0.16
N GLY A 215 -6.51 6.31 -1.06
CA GLY A 215 -6.83 5.43 -2.19
C GLY A 215 -7.49 6.15 -3.38
N GLY A 216 -7.31 7.47 -3.50
CA GLY A 216 -7.98 8.33 -4.46
C GLY A 216 -8.88 9.37 -3.77
N LEU A 217 -8.95 10.57 -4.34
CA LEU A 217 -9.89 11.61 -3.90
C LEU A 217 -11.33 11.18 -4.17
N ARG A 218 -12.15 11.15 -3.13
CA ARG A 218 -13.56 10.80 -3.24
C ARG A 218 -14.48 11.89 -2.67
N PRO A 219 -15.24 12.59 -3.52
CA PRO A 219 -16.34 13.43 -3.09
C PRO A 219 -17.47 12.63 -2.44
N LEU A 220 -18.02 13.17 -1.35
CA LEU A 220 -19.09 12.61 -0.53
C LEU A 220 -20.17 13.69 -0.29
N PRO A 221 -20.82 14.22 -1.35
CA PRO A 221 -21.74 15.35 -1.26
C PRO A 221 -22.98 15.12 -0.38
N GLN A 222 -23.32 13.86 -0.10
CA GLN A 222 -24.46 13.48 0.74
C GLN A 222 -24.20 13.60 2.24
N LEU A 223 -22.93 13.73 2.66
CA LEU A 223 -22.58 13.77 4.07
C LEU A 223 -22.71 15.17 4.67
N ASP A 224 -23.34 15.27 5.83
CA ASP A 224 -23.38 16.50 6.62
C ASP A 224 -22.08 16.68 7.42
N PRO A 225 -21.26 17.70 7.12
CA PRO A 225 -20.02 17.93 7.83
C PRO A 225 -20.25 18.34 9.29
N LYS A 226 -21.43 18.89 9.64
CA LYS A 226 -21.72 19.35 11.00
C LYS A 226 -21.92 18.20 11.95
N SER A 227 -22.70 17.18 11.58
CA SER A 227 -22.95 15.98 12.40
C SER A 227 -21.91 14.85 12.20
N PHE A 228 -20.95 15.05 11.29
CA PHE A 228 -19.94 14.07 10.96
C PHE A 228 -19.10 13.61 12.16
N ARG A 229 -18.91 12.29 12.27
CA ARG A 229 -18.13 11.62 13.30
C ARG A 229 -17.40 10.41 12.74
N GLN A 230 -16.22 10.15 13.29
CA GLN A 230 -15.49 8.92 13.04
C GLN A 230 -16.08 7.77 13.85
N THR A 231 -16.12 6.58 13.26
CA THR A 231 -16.67 5.37 13.89
C THR A 231 -15.69 4.22 13.75
N ASN A 232 -15.92 3.12 14.47
CA ASN A 232 -15.09 1.92 14.36
C ASN A 232 -15.25 1.19 13.02
N TYR A 233 -16.24 1.56 12.19
CA TYR A 233 -16.51 0.96 10.89
C TYR A 233 -16.20 1.92 9.71
N GLY A 234 -15.63 3.09 10.01
CA GLY A 234 -15.36 4.15 9.05
C GLY A 234 -15.80 5.50 9.60
N ALA A 235 -16.93 6.02 9.12
CA ALA A 235 -17.50 7.28 9.59
C ALA A 235 -19.03 7.30 9.48
N ALA A 236 -19.65 8.32 10.05
CA ALA A 236 -21.09 8.56 9.92
C ALA A 236 -21.42 10.05 10.09
N ASP A 237 -22.56 10.46 9.55
CA ASP A 237 -23.24 11.70 9.94
C ASP A 237 -24.54 11.34 10.71
N ALA A 238 -25.57 12.19 10.68
CA ALA A 238 -26.87 11.89 11.29
C ALA A 238 -27.71 10.84 10.53
N GLU A 239 -27.55 10.69 9.21
CA GLU A 239 -28.40 9.88 8.33
C GLU A 239 -27.65 8.86 7.46
N HIS A 240 -26.32 8.92 7.44
CA HIS A 240 -25.47 8.16 6.56
C HIS A 240 -24.30 7.53 7.33
N VAL A 241 -23.88 6.38 6.81
CA VAL A 241 -22.65 5.70 7.23
C VAL A 241 -21.69 5.57 6.04
N VAL A 242 -20.40 5.66 6.33
CA VAL A 242 -19.31 5.39 5.39
C VAL A 242 -18.57 4.15 5.86
N PHE A 243 -18.51 3.12 5.00
CA PHE A 243 -17.88 1.82 5.32
C PHE A 243 -17.39 1.16 4.03
N GLY A 244 -16.25 0.46 4.04
CA GLY A 244 -15.76 -0.31 2.89
C GLY A 244 -15.66 0.48 1.56
N GLY A 245 -15.53 1.81 1.59
CA GLY A 245 -15.64 2.63 0.38
C GLY A 245 -17.06 2.74 -0.17
N HIS A 246 -18.08 2.76 0.68
CA HIS A 246 -19.47 2.99 0.32
C HIS A 246 -20.10 4.02 1.25
N VAL A 247 -21.16 4.66 0.77
CA VAL A 247 -22.01 5.51 1.60
C VAL A 247 -23.42 4.94 1.55
N LEU A 248 -23.97 4.64 2.72
CA LEU A 248 -25.32 4.11 2.87
C LEU A 248 -26.13 5.05 3.73
N ARG A 249 -27.33 5.39 3.27
CA ARG A 249 -28.32 6.08 4.10
C ARG A 249 -28.96 5.08 5.06
N THR A 250 -28.67 5.21 6.34
CA THR A 250 -29.18 4.33 7.40
C THR A 250 -28.97 5.01 8.75
N ASP A 251 -29.71 4.59 9.77
CA ASP A 251 -29.49 5.05 11.13
C ASP A 251 -28.15 4.49 11.65
N PRO A 252 -27.13 5.35 11.89
CA PRO A 252 -25.80 4.88 12.27
C PRO A 252 -25.77 4.22 13.65
N SER A 253 -26.81 4.40 14.49
CA SER A 253 -26.92 3.74 15.80
C SER A 253 -27.23 2.24 15.67
N HIS A 254 -27.80 1.83 14.53
CA HIS A 254 -28.07 0.43 14.20
C HIS A 254 -26.98 -0.20 13.33
N PHE A 255 -26.00 0.58 12.86
CA PHE A 255 -24.92 0.09 12.02
C PHE A 255 -23.74 -0.44 12.85
N LYS A 256 -23.23 -1.62 12.51
CA LYS A 256 -22.15 -2.29 13.24
C LYS A 256 -21.20 -2.97 12.26
N MET A 257 -19.94 -3.06 12.66
CA MET A 257 -18.95 -3.92 12.01
C MET A 257 -18.65 -5.12 12.89
N LEU A 258 -18.54 -6.28 12.25
CA LEU A 258 -18.17 -7.56 12.82
C LEU A 258 -16.84 -7.95 12.20
N SER A 259 -15.78 -8.04 13.01
CA SER A 259 -14.41 -8.28 12.56
C SER A 259 -13.78 -9.47 13.28
N LYS A 260 -12.93 -10.22 12.55
CA LYS A 260 -11.99 -11.23 13.06
C LYS A 260 -10.81 -11.32 12.11
N SER A 261 -9.60 -11.07 12.60
CA SER A 261 -8.41 -10.94 11.76
C SER A 261 -8.68 -9.97 10.59
N GLU A 262 -8.29 -10.30 9.36
CA GLU A 262 -8.48 -9.46 8.17
C GLU A 262 -9.91 -9.46 7.59
N THR A 263 -10.84 -10.22 8.18
CA THR A 263 -12.21 -10.35 7.67
C THR A 263 -13.21 -9.50 8.44
N TYR A 264 -14.06 -8.81 7.69
CA TYR A 264 -15.09 -7.93 8.23
C TYR A 264 -16.41 -8.09 7.47
N PHE A 265 -17.50 -7.99 8.24
CA PHE A 265 -18.88 -7.85 7.78
C PHE A 265 -19.50 -6.64 8.43
N TYR A 266 -20.57 -6.12 7.83
CA TYR A 266 -21.33 -5.01 8.39
C TYR A 266 -22.80 -5.40 8.55
N THR A 267 -23.43 -4.94 9.62
CA THR A 267 -24.87 -5.10 9.84
C THR A 267 -25.53 -3.76 10.04
N SER A 268 -26.73 -3.63 9.51
CA SER A 268 -27.65 -2.52 9.73
C SER A 268 -28.93 -3.05 10.38
N ALA A 269 -29.97 -2.22 10.48
CA ALA A 269 -31.25 -2.65 11.02
C ALA A 269 -31.92 -3.75 10.17
N ASP A 270 -31.70 -3.74 8.85
CA ASP A 270 -32.43 -4.57 7.88
C ASP A 270 -31.53 -5.43 6.98
N SER A 271 -30.24 -5.11 6.88
CA SER A 271 -29.32 -5.73 5.92
C SER A 271 -27.97 -6.10 6.53
N VAL A 272 -27.34 -7.12 5.94
CA VAL A 272 -25.94 -7.51 6.21
C VAL A 272 -25.13 -7.26 4.93
N PHE A 273 -23.89 -6.79 5.07
CA PHE A 273 -22.98 -6.51 3.97
C PHE A 273 -21.64 -7.25 4.17
N ASN A 274 -21.03 -7.69 3.08
CA ASN A 274 -19.69 -8.25 3.09
C ASN A 274 -18.61 -7.14 3.14
N GLY A 275 -17.33 -7.52 3.16
CA GLY A 275 -16.22 -6.57 3.20
C GLY A 275 -16.17 -5.60 2.02
N ASP A 276 -16.61 -6.04 0.84
CA ASP A 276 -16.70 -5.20 -0.36
C ASP A 276 -17.90 -4.23 -0.35
N GLY A 277 -18.71 -4.24 0.72
CA GLY A 277 -19.90 -3.42 0.89
C GLY A 277 -21.14 -3.93 0.15
N ASN A 278 -21.09 -5.13 -0.43
CA ASN A 278 -22.23 -5.74 -1.11
C ASN A 278 -23.20 -6.34 -0.09
N ALA A 279 -24.50 -6.08 -0.26
CA ALA A 279 -25.54 -6.68 0.57
C ALA A 279 -25.58 -8.20 0.37
N ILE A 280 -25.81 -8.95 1.45
CA ILE A 280 -25.92 -10.41 1.47
C ILE A 280 -27.41 -10.77 1.54
N PRO A 281 -28.05 -11.17 0.42
CA PRO A 281 -29.48 -11.40 0.39
C PRO A 281 -29.90 -12.53 1.35
N GLY A 282 -30.95 -12.27 2.14
CA GLY A 282 -31.54 -13.27 3.04
C GLY A 282 -30.72 -13.60 4.30
N ALA A 283 -29.66 -12.84 4.58
CA ALA A 283 -28.99 -12.87 5.87
C ALA A 283 -29.82 -12.12 6.93
N ASP A 284 -29.92 -12.69 8.14
CA ASP A 284 -30.62 -12.08 9.25
C ASP A 284 -29.68 -11.19 10.08
N PRO A 285 -29.75 -9.85 9.95
CA PRO A 285 -28.84 -8.93 10.64
C PRO A 285 -28.93 -9.03 12.17
N LYS A 286 -30.05 -9.52 12.73
CA LYS A 286 -30.23 -9.63 14.19
C LYS A 286 -29.44 -10.79 14.79
N THR A 287 -29.19 -11.84 13.99
CA THR A 287 -28.54 -13.07 14.46
C THR A 287 -27.20 -13.35 13.77
N PHE A 288 -26.82 -12.53 12.78
CA PHE A 288 -25.57 -12.64 12.07
C PHE A 288 -24.36 -12.45 12.99
N LYS A 289 -23.39 -13.35 12.88
CA LYS A 289 -22.14 -13.31 13.65
C LYS A 289 -20.99 -13.89 12.83
N LEU A 290 -19.82 -13.29 13.00
CA LEU A 290 -18.58 -13.82 12.47
C LEU A 290 -18.04 -14.92 13.40
N VAL A 291 -18.02 -16.16 12.91
CA VAL A 291 -17.61 -17.32 13.72
C VAL A 291 -16.09 -17.48 13.66
N HIS A 292 -15.52 -17.26 12.49
CA HIS A 292 -14.10 -17.41 12.16
C HIS A 292 -13.74 -16.44 11.03
N TYR A 293 -12.46 -16.12 10.80
CA TYR A 293 -12.09 -15.20 9.71
C TYR A 293 -12.55 -15.72 8.34
N ALA A 294 -12.61 -17.04 8.14
CA ALA A 294 -13.13 -17.63 6.90
C ALA A 294 -14.67 -17.75 6.81
N PHE A 295 -15.39 -17.73 7.95
CA PHE A 295 -16.80 -18.10 7.99
C PHE A 295 -17.66 -17.28 8.97
N ALA A 296 -18.84 -16.89 8.52
CA ALA A 296 -19.89 -16.28 9.32
C ALA A 296 -21.15 -17.16 9.35
N ARG A 297 -22.11 -16.84 10.21
CA ARG A 297 -23.42 -17.50 10.23
C ARG A 297 -24.49 -16.56 10.77
N ASP A 298 -25.73 -16.85 10.44
CA ASP A 298 -26.90 -16.33 11.16
C ASP A 298 -27.67 -17.50 11.81
N LYS A 299 -28.95 -17.31 12.15
CA LYS A 299 -29.81 -18.39 12.67
C LYS A 299 -30.26 -19.39 11.59
N ASN A 300 -30.15 -19.05 10.31
CA ASN A 300 -30.68 -19.81 9.19
C ASN A 300 -29.60 -20.59 8.45
N ARG A 301 -28.39 -20.03 8.30
CA ARG A 301 -27.33 -20.60 7.44
C ARG A 301 -25.92 -20.12 7.80
N TRP A 302 -24.93 -20.73 7.14
CA TRP A 302 -23.52 -20.33 7.17
C TRP A 302 -23.15 -19.52 5.93
N TYR A 303 -22.05 -18.77 6.02
CA TYR A 303 -21.54 -17.93 4.95
C TYR A 303 -20.02 -17.99 4.86
N THR A 304 -19.48 -17.94 3.64
CA THR A 304 -18.05 -17.70 3.42
C THR A 304 -17.68 -16.24 3.74
N PHE A 305 -16.38 -15.91 3.83
CA PHE A 305 -15.91 -14.53 4.04
C PHE A 305 -16.38 -13.53 2.97
N LYS A 306 -16.73 -14.00 1.75
CA LYS A 306 -17.33 -13.16 0.70
C LYS A 306 -18.84 -12.99 0.83
N GLY A 307 -19.47 -13.65 1.80
CA GLY A 307 -20.92 -13.63 2.00
C GLY A 307 -21.70 -14.67 1.17
N GLN A 308 -21.03 -15.68 0.60
CA GLN A 308 -21.71 -16.74 -0.13
C GLN A 308 -22.43 -17.69 0.85
N PRO A 309 -23.73 -17.96 0.69
CA PRO A 309 -24.49 -18.83 1.59
C PRO A 309 -24.11 -20.31 1.43
N LEU A 310 -24.07 -21.02 2.56
CA LEU A 310 -23.82 -22.46 2.69
C LEU A 310 -25.01 -23.09 3.46
N ASP A 311 -26.03 -23.57 2.73
CA ASP A 311 -27.35 -23.86 3.31
C ASP A 311 -27.44 -25.23 4.03
N ASP A 312 -26.52 -26.17 3.80
CA ASP A 312 -26.61 -27.57 4.25
C ASP A 312 -25.53 -27.99 5.27
N VAL A 313 -24.79 -27.03 5.83
CA VAL A 313 -23.76 -27.28 6.87
C VAL A 313 -24.39 -27.82 8.16
N GLY A 314 -25.61 -27.41 8.49
CA GLY A 314 -26.29 -27.69 9.74
C GLY A 314 -25.97 -26.71 10.87
N ASP A 315 -26.67 -26.86 12.01
CA ASP A 315 -26.64 -25.89 13.12
C ASP A 315 -25.30 -25.80 13.86
N LYS A 316 -24.47 -26.86 13.77
CA LYS A 316 -23.18 -26.96 14.43
C LYS A 316 -22.10 -27.27 13.40
N ALA A 317 -21.00 -26.54 13.47
CA ALA A 317 -19.81 -26.80 12.68
C ALA A 317 -18.55 -26.39 13.46
N ARG A 318 -17.42 -27.01 13.12
CA ARG A 318 -16.09 -26.59 13.56
C ARG A 318 -15.26 -26.15 12.36
N VAL A 319 -14.35 -25.21 12.58
CA VAL A 319 -13.38 -24.77 11.56
C VAL A 319 -12.03 -25.39 11.87
N ASP A 320 -11.36 -25.91 10.85
CA ASP A 320 -9.98 -26.39 10.90
C ASP A 320 -9.09 -25.50 10.02
N GLU A 321 -8.03 -24.99 10.64
CA GLU A 321 -7.13 -23.96 10.10
C GLU A 321 -5.78 -24.54 9.64
N THR A 322 -5.69 -25.86 9.49
CA THR A 322 -4.40 -26.51 9.20
C THR A 322 -3.84 -26.11 7.83
N LEU A 323 -4.67 -25.67 6.88
CA LEU A 323 -4.22 -25.12 5.58
C LEU A 323 -3.94 -23.60 5.65
N PHE A 324 -3.69 -22.95 4.51
CA PHE A 324 -3.25 -21.55 4.42
C PHE A 324 -4.41 -20.64 3.97
N TYR A 325 -4.54 -19.42 4.52
CA TYR A 325 -5.50 -18.38 4.07
C TYR A 325 -7.02 -18.65 4.28
N SER A 326 -7.80 -17.56 4.31
CA SER A 326 -9.26 -17.54 4.50
C SER A 326 -10.07 -18.35 3.49
N LYS A 327 -9.53 -18.60 2.30
CA LYS A 327 -10.17 -19.39 1.25
C LYS A 327 -9.97 -20.91 1.38
N ASP A 328 -9.01 -21.35 2.19
CA ASP A 328 -8.63 -22.77 2.26
C ASP A 328 -8.89 -23.38 3.66
N CYS A 329 -9.70 -22.72 4.49
CA CYS A 329 -10.15 -23.29 5.77
C CYS A 329 -11.21 -24.38 5.56
N LEU A 330 -11.13 -25.44 6.35
CA LEU A 330 -12.10 -26.54 6.31
C LEU A 330 -13.22 -26.28 7.33
N LEU A 331 -14.46 -26.20 6.88
CA LEU A 331 -15.66 -26.14 7.70
C LEU A 331 -16.29 -27.52 7.81
N MET A 332 -16.23 -28.12 8.98
CA MET A 332 -16.81 -29.43 9.25
C MET A 332 -18.16 -29.28 9.97
N GLY A 333 -19.26 -29.29 9.20
CA GLY A 333 -20.63 -29.26 9.70
C GLY A 333 -21.20 -30.65 10.01
N THR A 334 -22.41 -30.69 10.55
CA THR A 334 -23.17 -31.94 10.77
C THR A 334 -23.89 -32.42 9.52
N GLY A 335 -24.23 -31.53 8.59
CA GLY A 335 -24.91 -31.86 7.33
C GLY A 335 -23.97 -31.91 6.12
N ALA A 336 -22.92 -31.09 6.11
CA ALA A 336 -21.97 -31.00 5.01
C ALA A 336 -20.59 -30.53 5.48
N ILE A 337 -19.56 -30.87 4.71
CA ILE A 337 -18.18 -30.44 4.90
C ILE A 337 -17.78 -29.54 3.73
N TYR A 338 -17.13 -28.41 3.99
CA TYR A 338 -16.68 -27.46 2.98
C TYR A 338 -15.20 -27.15 3.13
N LEU A 339 -14.49 -26.99 2.00
CA LEU A 339 -13.20 -26.33 1.93
C LEU A 339 -13.41 -24.96 1.29
N GLY A 340 -13.33 -23.88 2.07
CA GLY A 340 -13.76 -22.55 1.62
C GLY A 340 -15.21 -22.56 1.17
N ALA A 341 -15.45 -22.28 -0.12
CA ALA A 341 -16.78 -22.32 -0.75
C ALA A 341 -17.13 -23.68 -1.37
N VAL A 342 -16.20 -24.64 -1.41
CA VAL A 342 -16.37 -25.91 -2.13
C VAL A 342 -16.90 -26.99 -1.19
N ARG A 343 -18.08 -27.54 -1.53
CA ARG A 343 -18.68 -28.66 -0.81
C ARG A 343 -17.91 -29.96 -1.11
N LEU A 344 -17.45 -30.65 -0.08
CA LEU A 344 -16.75 -31.92 -0.24
C LEU A 344 -17.73 -33.10 -0.28
N PRO A 345 -17.48 -34.12 -1.14
CA PRO A 345 -18.30 -35.32 -1.25
C PRO A 345 -17.94 -36.30 -0.13
N ILE A 346 -18.20 -35.90 1.12
CA ILE A 346 -17.91 -36.69 2.32
C ILE A 346 -19.14 -36.69 3.24
N HIS A 347 -19.42 -37.83 3.85
CA HIS A 347 -20.54 -37.99 4.78
C HIS A 347 -20.19 -37.28 6.10
N ALA A 348 -20.80 -36.11 6.28
CA ALA A 348 -20.42 -35.18 7.35
C ALA A 348 -20.57 -35.76 8.78
N PRO A 349 -21.63 -36.51 9.14
CA PRO A 349 -21.80 -37.05 10.50
C PRO A 349 -20.69 -37.98 10.99
N SER A 350 -20.06 -38.73 10.09
CA SER A 350 -18.99 -39.69 10.38
C SER A 350 -17.60 -39.17 10.03
N CYS A 351 -17.51 -37.97 9.44
CA CYS A 351 -16.27 -37.41 8.93
C CYS A 351 -15.25 -37.09 10.04
N ARG A 352 -14.00 -37.51 9.84
CA ARG A 352 -12.83 -37.12 10.64
C ARG A 352 -11.67 -36.68 9.76
N LEU A 353 -10.90 -35.69 10.23
CA LEU A 353 -9.62 -35.33 9.64
C LEU A 353 -8.54 -36.31 10.10
N VAL A 354 -7.91 -37.01 9.16
CA VAL A 354 -6.86 -37.99 9.40
C VAL A 354 -5.48 -37.34 9.38
N LYS A 355 -5.21 -36.53 8.35
CA LYS A 355 -3.94 -35.84 8.15
C LYS A 355 -4.16 -34.57 7.34
N ALA A 356 -3.38 -33.54 7.63
CA ALA A 356 -3.28 -32.34 6.82
C ALA A 356 -1.82 -31.92 6.67
N GLN A 357 -1.46 -31.36 5.51
CA GLN A 357 -0.11 -30.88 5.21
C GLN A 357 -0.18 -29.60 4.37
N ARG A 358 0.58 -28.58 4.78
CA ARG A 358 0.84 -27.38 3.97
C ARG A 358 1.99 -27.66 3.00
N LEU A 359 1.85 -27.19 1.76
CA LEU A 359 2.86 -27.32 0.72
C LEU A 359 3.25 -25.92 0.20
N ARG A 360 4.55 -25.61 0.17
CA ARG A 360 5.04 -24.28 -0.26
C ARG A 360 6.43 -24.41 -0.88
N ASP A 361 6.57 -23.91 -2.11
CA ASP A 361 7.86 -23.78 -2.82
C ASP A 361 7.71 -22.67 -3.87
N ASP A 362 8.53 -21.61 -3.86
CA ASP A 362 8.35 -20.42 -4.72
C ASP A 362 8.53 -20.80 -6.21
N PRO A 363 7.53 -20.60 -7.10
CA PRO A 363 6.38 -19.68 -7.03
C PRO A 363 5.01 -20.30 -6.75
N CYS A 364 4.95 -21.45 -6.09
CA CYS A 364 3.77 -22.24 -5.84
C CYS A 364 3.38 -22.34 -4.35
N TYR A 365 2.08 -22.48 -4.08
CA TYR A 365 1.54 -22.83 -2.75
C TYR A 365 0.42 -23.86 -2.87
N GLY A 366 0.16 -24.60 -1.79
CA GLY A 366 -0.86 -25.65 -1.80
C GLY A 366 -1.09 -26.32 -0.45
N GLY A 367 -1.91 -27.37 -0.48
CA GLY A 367 -2.27 -28.14 0.70
C GLY A 367 -2.83 -29.52 0.36
N LEU A 368 -2.61 -30.48 1.26
CA LEU A 368 -3.19 -31.81 1.20
C LEU A 368 -4.00 -32.09 2.45
N LEU A 369 -5.21 -32.62 2.28
CA LEU A 369 -6.07 -33.12 3.35
C LEU A 369 -6.38 -34.59 3.09
N TRP A 370 -6.35 -35.37 4.16
CA TRP A 370 -6.87 -36.72 4.20
C TRP A 370 -8.02 -36.73 5.20
N LEU A 371 -9.23 -36.87 4.67
CA LEU A 371 -10.46 -37.03 5.43
C LEU A 371 -10.94 -38.48 5.34
N ALA A 372 -11.66 -38.95 6.35
CA ALA A 372 -12.27 -40.28 6.34
C ALA A 372 -13.69 -40.22 6.89
N ASP A 373 -14.59 -41.00 6.31
CA ASP A 373 -15.96 -41.22 6.77
C ASP A 373 -16.28 -42.73 6.79
N ASP A 374 -17.55 -43.07 6.96
CA ASP A 374 -18.06 -44.44 6.90
C ASP A 374 -18.11 -45.02 5.47
N GLU A 375 -18.02 -44.17 4.44
CA GLU A 375 -17.96 -44.57 3.04
C GLU A 375 -16.52 -44.79 2.54
N GLY A 376 -15.50 -44.33 3.29
CA GLY A 376 -14.09 -44.56 3.02
C GLY A 376 -13.21 -43.33 3.24
N ASP A 377 -12.04 -43.33 2.60
CA ASP A 377 -11.13 -42.19 2.66
C ASP A 377 -11.35 -41.22 1.50
N CYS A 378 -11.06 -39.95 1.74
CA CYS A 378 -11.07 -38.88 0.75
C CYS A 378 -9.76 -38.06 0.88
N ILE A 379 -9.01 -37.98 -0.22
CA ILE A 379 -7.85 -37.10 -0.34
C ILE A 379 -8.26 -35.85 -1.12
N VAL A 380 -8.03 -34.69 -0.52
CA VAL A 380 -8.21 -33.39 -1.14
C VAL A 380 -6.84 -32.76 -1.35
N SER A 381 -6.53 -32.39 -2.58
CA SER A 381 -5.28 -31.75 -2.98
C SER A 381 -5.60 -30.40 -3.58
N MET A 382 -4.89 -29.37 -3.14
CA MET A 382 -5.04 -28.01 -3.61
C MET A 382 -3.68 -27.49 -4.03
N ILE A 383 -3.55 -27.07 -5.29
CA ILE A 383 -2.28 -26.68 -5.89
C ILE A 383 -2.47 -25.35 -6.62
N SER A 384 -1.64 -24.36 -6.36
CA SER A 384 -1.74 -23.04 -6.98
C SER A 384 -0.37 -22.42 -7.23
N ARG A 385 -0.32 -21.51 -8.19
CA ARG A 385 0.80 -20.58 -8.37
C ARG A 385 0.47 -19.25 -7.68
N TYR A 386 1.47 -18.50 -7.23
CA TYR A 386 1.24 -17.12 -6.80
C TYR A 386 0.59 -16.31 -7.93
N GLY A 387 -0.40 -15.48 -7.57
CA GLY A 387 -1.10 -14.61 -8.50
C GLY A 387 -2.24 -15.27 -9.30
N THR A 388 -2.45 -16.59 -9.20
CA THR A 388 -3.64 -17.22 -9.81
C THR A 388 -4.86 -17.05 -8.91
N THR A 389 -6.01 -16.77 -9.53
CA THR A 389 -7.27 -16.46 -8.82
C THR A 389 -7.89 -17.69 -8.15
N GLU A 390 -7.74 -18.88 -8.75
CA GLU A 390 -8.30 -20.13 -8.22
C GLU A 390 -7.25 -21.25 -8.20
N PRO A 391 -7.13 -22.00 -7.09
CA PRO A 391 -6.25 -23.17 -7.03
C PRO A 391 -6.85 -24.34 -7.82
N ASP A 392 -5.99 -25.21 -8.39
CA ASP A 392 -6.38 -26.53 -8.88
C ASP A 392 -6.73 -27.40 -7.68
N LEU A 393 -8.03 -27.63 -7.50
CA LEU A 393 -8.58 -28.44 -6.43
C LEU A 393 -8.97 -29.80 -6.96
N THR A 394 -8.38 -30.84 -6.39
CA THR A 394 -8.68 -32.24 -6.70
C THR A 394 -9.22 -32.95 -5.48
N ILE A 395 -10.29 -33.71 -5.68
CA ILE A 395 -10.98 -34.46 -4.62
C ILE A 395 -11.10 -35.91 -5.07
N LYS A 396 -10.49 -36.84 -4.33
CA LYS A 396 -10.43 -38.27 -4.66
C LYS A 396 -10.93 -39.11 -3.49
N ARG A 397 -12.06 -39.80 -3.66
CA ARG A 397 -12.42 -40.92 -2.78
C ARG A 397 -11.55 -42.13 -3.11
N THR A 398 -11.08 -42.84 -2.09
CA THR A 398 -10.12 -43.93 -2.24
C THR A 398 -10.23 -44.94 -1.09
N THR A 399 -9.84 -46.18 -1.37
CA THR A 399 -9.63 -47.23 -0.35
C THR A 399 -8.14 -47.46 -0.06
N ALA A 400 -7.25 -46.78 -0.79
CA ALA A 400 -5.80 -46.88 -0.69
C ALA A 400 -5.18 -45.52 -0.34
N ALA A 401 -5.69 -44.86 0.70
CA ALA A 401 -5.39 -43.47 1.00
C ALA A 401 -3.90 -43.13 1.17
N LYS A 402 -3.08 -44.03 1.72
CA LYS A 402 -1.63 -43.82 1.81
C LYS A 402 -0.97 -43.71 0.42
N THR A 403 -1.40 -44.55 -0.52
CA THR A 403 -0.91 -44.53 -1.90
C THR A 403 -1.39 -43.27 -2.60
N THR A 404 -2.68 -42.96 -2.52
CA THR A 404 -3.24 -41.72 -3.11
C THR A 404 -2.61 -40.47 -2.54
N TRP A 405 -2.29 -40.44 -1.23
CA TRP A 405 -1.54 -39.34 -0.62
C TRP A 405 -0.15 -39.18 -1.24
N ALA A 406 0.59 -40.28 -1.41
CA ALA A 406 1.91 -40.24 -2.03
C ALA A 406 1.85 -39.80 -3.50
N GLU A 407 0.84 -40.25 -4.25
CA GLU A 407 0.58 -39.83 -5.63
C GLU A 407 0.29 -38.33 -5.75
N GLU A 408 -0.57 -37.79 -4.88
CA GLU A 408 -0.85 -36.35 -4.88
C GLU A 408 0.35 -35.52 -4.41
N THR A 409 1.17 -36.05 -3.51
CA THR A 409 2.45 -35.41 -3.12
C THR A 409 3.41 -35.35 -4.30
N ALA A 410 3.58 -36.46 -5.03
CA ALA A 410 4.42 -36.49 -6.23
C ALA A 410 3.87 -35.61 -7.36
N ARG A 411 2.54 -35.51 -7.49
CA ARG A 411 1.89 -34.59 -8.43
C ARG A 411 2.21 -33.14 -8.08
N TRP A 412 2.20 -32.76 -6.80
CA TRP A 412 2.62 -31.43 -6.37
C TRP A 412 4.07 -31.15 -6.78
N GLU A 413 4.99 -32.06 -6.48
CA GLU A 413 6.41 -31.91 -6.86
C GLU A 413 6.58 -31.77 -8.38
N SER A 414 5.84 -32.56 -9.16
CA SER A 414 5.82 -32.46 -10.63
C SER A 414 5.22 -31.14 -11.10
N PHE A 415 4.16 -30.64 -10.45
CA PHE A 415 3.58 -29.33 -10.76
C PHE A 415 4.57 -28.21 -10.50
N VAL A 416 5.28 -28.23 -9.37
CA VAL A 416 6.34 -27.27 -9.07
C VAL A 416 7.40 -27.30 -10.16
N ALA A 417 7.91 -28.49 -10.52
CA ALA A 417 8.90 -28.64 -11.57
C ALA A 417 8.43 -28.13 -12.95
N ALA A 418 7.15 -28.34 -13.28
CA ALA A 418 6.54 -27.86 -14.53
C ALA A 418 6.22 -26.36 -14.51
N ALA A 419 5.93 -25.80 -13.33
CA ALA A 419 5.61 -24.39 -13.15
C ALA A 419 6.85 -23.52 -13.30
N VAL A 420 8.07 -24.01 -13.02
CA VAL A 420 9.32 -23.28 -13.26
C VAL A 420 9.43 -22.90 -14.74
N THR A 421 9.28 -21.62 -15.04
CA THR A 421 9.35 -21.10 -16.41
C THR A 421 10.79 -20.91 -16.87
N ALA A 422 10.99 -20.71 -18.17
CA ALA A 422 12.27 -20.29 -18.73
C ALA A 422 12.79 -19.00 -18.06
N LEU A 423 11.90 -18.05 -17.74
CA LEU A 423 12.25 -16.82 -17.02
C LEU A 423 12.67 -17.10 -15.58
N ASP A 424 12.04 -18.05 -14.88
CA ASP A 424 12.46 -18.41 -13.51
C ASP A 424 13.88 -18.99 -13.49
N ARG A 425 14.23 -19.82 -14.49
CA ARG A 425 15.60 -20.34 -14.65
C ARG A 425 16.61 -19.24 -14.92
N LEU A 426 16.27 -18.30 -15.82
CA LEU A 426 17.13 -17.15 -16.09
C LEU A 426 17.32 -16.30 -14.83
N ARG A 427 16.25 -16.05 -14.07
CA ARG A 427 16.30 -15.32 -12.79
C ARG A 427 17.21 -15.98 -11.77
N GLN A 428 17.16 -17.31 -11.67
CA GLN A 428 18.06 -18.06 -10.79
C GLN A 428 19.51 -17.91 -11.24
N LYS A 429 19.78 -18.08 -12.55
CA LYS A 429 21.13 -17.91 -13.10
C LYS A 429 21.68 -16.49 -12.90
N ASN A 430 20.86 -15.47 -13.07
CA ASN A 430 21.26 -14.06 -12.88
C ASN A 430 21.67 -13.72 -11.44
N ARG A 431 21.38 -14.59 -10.45
CA ARG A 431 21.76 -14.40 -9.05
C ARG A 431 23.09 -15.06 -8.69
N GLU A 432 23.66 -15.86 -9.59
CA GLU A 432 24.97 -16.46 -9.39
C GLU A 432 26.06 -15.41 -9.62
N ASP A 433 27.10 -15.43 -8.80
CA ASP A 433 28.25 -14.53 -8.95
C ASP A 433 29.09 -14.96 -10.17
N VAL A 434 29.48 -13.98 -11.00
CA VAL A 434 30.27 -14.20 -12.22
C VAL A 434 31.58 -13.42 -12.12
N GLU A 435 32.56 -13.98 -11.40
CA GLU A 435 33.79 -13.28 -11.06
C GLU A 435 34.99 -13.68 -11.93
N ASP A 436 35.09 -14.95 -12.33
CA ASP A 436 36.21 -15.50 -13.10
C ASP A 436 35.83 -15.89 -14.54
N ASP A 437 36.84 -16.19 -15.36
CA ASP A 437 36.64 -16.49 -16.78
C ASP A 437 35.86 -17.79 -17.01
N GLU A 438 35.97 -18.77 -16.11
CA GLU A 438 35.21 -20.02 -16.19
C GLU A 438 33.72 -19.75 -15.98
N ALA A 439 33.37 -18.97 -14.95
CA ALA A 439 32.02 -18.52 -14.67
C ALA A 439 31.46 -17.65 -15.81
N ARG A 440 32.26 -16.74 -16.38
CA ARG A 440 31.87 -15.93 -17.56
C ARG A 440 31.53 -16.82 -18.75
N HIS A 441 32.39 -17.80 -19.06
CA HIS A 441 32.13 -18.75 -20.14
C HIS A 441 30.89 -19.60 -19.88
N ALA A 442 30.68 -20.06 -18.65
CA ALA A 442 29.49 -20.83 -18.27
C ALA A 442 28.21 -20.01 -18.38
N PHE A 443 28.23 -18.73 -17.96
CA PHE A 443 27.09 -17.83 -18.11
C PHE A 443 26.78 -17.55 -19.58
N ILE A 444 27.79 -17.26 -20.40
CA ILE A 444 27.65 -17.07 -21.86
C ILE A 444 26.99 -18.30 -22.50
N ALA A 445 27.52 -19.49 -22.23
CA ALA A 445 26.98 -20.73 -22.81
C ALA A 445 25.53 -20.98 -22.40
N PHE A 446 25.19 -20.75 -21.12
CA PHE A 446 23.82 -20.84 -20.64
C PHE A 446 22.91 -19.82 -21.32
N PHE A 447 23.32 -18.56 -21.35
CA PHE A 447 22.48 -17.46 -21.84
C PHE A 447 22.25 -17.55 -23.34
N GLU A 448 23.25 -17.98 -24.12
CA GLU A 448 23.11 -18.25 -25.55
C GLU A 448 22.14 -19.41 -25.80
N ALA A 449 22.29 -20.53 -25.09
CA ALA A 449 21.34 -21.65 -25.20
C ALA A 449 19.92 -21.25 -24.79
N TRP A 450 19.79 -20.41 -23.75
CA TRP A 450 18.51 -19.85 -23.35
C TRP A 450 17.94 -18.93 -24.44
N CYS A 451 18.76 -18.08 -25.04
CA CYS A 451 18.33 -17.16 -26.09
C CYS A 451 17.84 -17.90 -27.32
N ASP A 452 18.58 -18.91 -27.78
CA ASP A 452 18.21 -19.75 -28.92
C ASP A 452 16.83 -20.40 -28.73
N ALA A 453 16.50 -20.76 -27.49
CA ALA A 453 15.24 -21.41 -27.15
C ALA A 453 14.08 -20.43 -26.85
N HIS A 454 14.38 -19.25 -26.29
CA HIS A 454 13.37 -18.46 -25.58
C HIS A 454 13.39 -16.94 -25.84
N PHE A 455 14.44 -16.39 -26.46
CA PHE A 455 14.60 -14.94 -26.61
C PHE A 455 13.45 -14.31 -27.38
N GLU A 456 13.18 -14.78 -28.61
CA GLU A 456 12.17 -14.18 -29.49
C GLU A 456 10.77 -14.16 -28.87
N ALA A 457 10.39 -15.26 -28.20
CA ALA A 457 9.10 -15.35 -27.52
C ALA A 457 9.01 -14.38 -26.34
N THR A 458 10.08 -14.29 -25.53
CA THR A 458 10.14 -13.39 -24.37
C THR A 458 10.15 -11.93 -24.81
N TRP A 459 10.99 -11.59 -25.79
CA TRP A 459 11.14 -10.25 -26.34
C TRP A 459 9.85 -9.74 -26.99
N ARG A 460 9.15 -10.61 -27.74
CA ARG A 460 7.86 -10.27 -28.33
C ARG A 460 6.77 -10.05 -27.29
N ALA A 461 6.82 -10.79 -26.17
CA ALA A 461 5.85 -10.66 -25.10
C ALA A 461 6.07 -9.38 -24.27
N ASP A 462 7.30 -9.13 -23.86
CA ASP A 462 7.69 -7.94 -23.10
C ASP A 462 9.17 -7.61 -23.35
N PRO A 463 9.48 -6.67 -24.26
CA PRO A 463 10.85 -6.27 -24.55
C PRO A 463 11.48 -5.45 -23.43
N PHE A 464 10.77 -5.17 -22.33
CA PHE A 464 11.26 -4.45 -21.16
C PHE A 464 11.32 -5.32 -19.89
N ASN A 465 11.21 -6.65 -20.06
CA ASN A 465 11.21 -7.59 -18.94
C ASN A 465 12.51 -7.49 -18.12
N GLY A 466 12.40 -7.17 -16.83
CA GLY A 466 13.56 -6.95 -15.97
C GLY A 466 14.51 -8.15 -15.89
N ILE A 467 13.98 -9.37 -15.83
CA ILE A 467 14.81 -10.59 -15.74
C ILE A 467 15.62 -10.79 -17.03
N LEU A 468 15.01 -10.52 -18.19
CA LEU A 468 15.71 -10.58 -19.46
C LEU A 468 16.83 -9.52 -19.53
N TRP A 469 16.54 -8.29 -19.11
CA TRP A 469 17.52 -7.20 -19.16
C TRP A 469 18.66 -7.36 -18.16
N ASP A 470 18.40 -7.91 -16.97
CA ASP A 470 19.46 -8.30 -16.03
C ASP A 470 20.40 -9.33 -16.69
N GLY A 471 19.82 -10.35 -17.35
CA GLY A 471 20.59 -11.37 -18.07
C GLY A 471 21.36 -10.81 -19.26
N LEU A 472 20.76 -9.93 -20.06
CA LEU A 472 21.42 -9.21 -21.15
C LEU A 472 22.57 -8.34 -20.63
N GLY A 473 22.39 -7.66 -19.50
CA GLY A 473 23.43 -6.87 -18.85
C GLY A 473 24.65 -7.73 -18.51
N THR A 474 24.45 -8.81 -17.75
CA THR A 474 25.51 -9.74 -17.38
C THR A 474 26.16 -10.39 -18.61
N TYR A 475 25.37 -10.77 -19.62
CA TYR A 475 25.89 -11.36 -20.86
C TYR A 475 26.80 -10.39 -21.62
N LEU A 476 26.38 -9.13 -21.78
CA LEU A 476 27.19 -8.11 -22.45
C LEU A 476 28.46 -7.76 -21.66
N ASP A 477 28.41 -7.78 -20.33
CA ASP A 477 29.60 -7.61 -19.47
C ASP A 477 30.58 -8.79 -19.66
N CYS A 478 30.10 -10.03 -19.59
CA CYS A 478 30.94 -11.22 -19.83
C CYS A 478 31.61 -11.20 -21.20
N LEU A 479 30.87 -10.83 -22.25
CA LEU A 479 31.43 -10.71 -23.60
C LEU A 479 32.48 -9.60 -23.70
N THR A 480 32.25 -8.48 -23.02
CA THR A 480 33.17 -7.33 -23.00
C THR A 480 34.47 -7.69 -22.28
N ASP A 481 34.38 -8.32 -21.10
CA ASP A 481 35.53 -8.76 -20.29
C ASP A 481 36.41 -9.78 -21.05
N LEU A 482 35.78 -10.65 -21.85
CA LEU A 482 36.46 -11.64 -22.69
C LEU A 482 36.83 -11.10 -24.09
N GLU A 483 36.73 -9.78 -24.29
CA GLU A 483 37.10 -9.07 -25.52
C GLU A 483 36.36 -9.56 -26.79
N ARG A 484 35.14 -10.10 -26.65
CA ARG A 484 34.29 -10.59 -27.74
C ARG A 484 33.43 -9.48 -28.34
N TYR A 485 34.06 -8.40 -28.78
CA TYR A 485 33.39 -7.15 -29.15
C TYR A 485 32.44 -7.27 -30.35
N GLU A 486 32.75 -8.10 -31.35
CA GLU A 486 31.84 -8.34 -32.49
C GLU A 486 30.51 -8.93 -32.02
N LYS A 487 30.55 -9.82 -31.01
CA LYS A 487 29.35 -10.44 -30.43
C LYS A 487 28.53 -9.45 -29.60
N VAL A 488 29.21 -8.52 -28.92
CA VAL A 488 28.55 -7.38 -28.24
C VAL A 488 27.77 -6.56 -29.26
N VAL A 489 28.39 -6.18 -30.39
CA VAL A 489 27.73 -5.39 -31.45
C VAL A 489 26.58 -6.16 -32.10
N GLU A 490 26.75 -7.45 -32.38
CA GLU A 490 25.70 -8.31 -32.94
C GLU A 490 24.47 -8.34 -32.02
N THR A 491 24.68 -8.62 -30.73
CA THR A 491 23.61 -8.68 -29.72
C THR A 491 22.97 -7.32 -29.52
N TYR A 492 23.77 -6.26 -29.39
CA TYR A 492 23.29 -4.90 -29.22
C TYR A 492 22.38 -4.46 -30.37
N THR A 493 22.76 -4.77 -31.60
CA THR A 493 21.99 -4.39 -32.79
C THR A 493 20.57 -4.96 -32.77
N LYS A 494 20.38 -6.16 -32.21
CA LYS A 494 19.05 -6.81 -32.06
C LYS A 494 18.17 -6.10 -31.03
N ILE A 495 18.76 -5.58 -29.95
CA ILE A 495 18.03 -5.01 -28.80
C ILE A 495 17.99 -3.48 -28.76
N LYS A 496 18.76 -2.81 -29.64
CA LYS A 496 19.01 -1.36 -29.65
C LYS A 496 17.76 -0.49 -29.59
N SER A 497 16.68 -0.90 -30.26
CA SER A 497 15.42 -0.16 -30.30
C SER A 497 14.71 -0.07 -28.95
N ALA A 498 14.93 -1.04 -28.05
CA ALA A 498 14.33 -1.09 -26.73
C ALA A 498 15.35 -0.85 -25.59
N ALA A 499 16.62 -0.57 -25.90
CA ALA A 499 17.68 -0.34 -24.91
C ALA A 499 17.58 1.01 -24.18
N TRP A 500 16.69 1.91 -24.59
CA TRP A 500 16.60 3.27 -24.03
C TRP A 500 16.30 3.33 -22.51
N PRO A 501 15.58 2.38 -21.88
CA PRO A 501 15.45 2.34 -20.43
C PRO A 501 16.70 1.78 -19.72
N PHE A 502 17.65 1.20 -20.45
CA PHE A 502 18.85 0.51 -19.94
C PHE A 502 20.10 1.17 -20.52
N PRO A 503 20.36 2.44 -20.15
CA PRO A 503 21.34 3.27 -20.84
C PRO A 503 22.78 2.77 -20.73
N GLU A 504 23.09 1.94 -19.72
CA GLU A 504 24.39 1.30 -19.59
C GLU A 504 24.68 0.35 -20.77
N THR A 505 23.66 -0.17 -21.45
CA THR A 505 23.80 -0.94 -22.69
C THR A 505 24.44 -0.11 -23.81
N TYR A 506 24.13 1.18 -23.90
CA TYR A 506 24.77 2.07 -24.88
C TYR A 506 26.25 2.29 -24.57
N ALA A 507 26.61 2.38 -23.29
CA ALA A 507 28.01 2.51 -22.87
C ALA A 507 28.83 1.26 -23.23
N ARG A 508 28.25 0.06 -23.05
CA ARG A 508 28.86 -1.22 -23.45
C ARG A 508 29.02 -1.32 -24.96
N ALA A 509 27.99 -0.96 -25.72
CA ALA A 509 28.05 -0.92 -27.17
C ALA A 509 29.11 0.07 -27.67
N ALA A 510 29.19 1.27 -27.07
CA ALA A 510 30.22 2.26 -27.40
C ALA A 510 31.63 1.71 -27.15
N HIS A 511 31.84 0.97 -26.06
CA HIS A 511 33.14 0.33 -25.79
C HIS A 511 33.53 -0.67 -26.88
N ALA A 512 32.60 -1.55 -27.27
CA ALA A 512 32.83 -2.50 -28.35
C ALA A 512 33.12 -1.79 -29.69
N TYR A 513 32.38 -0.73 -30.02
CA TYR A 513 32.62 0.05 -31.23
C TYR A 513 34.01 0.70 -31.24
N VAL A 514 34.49 1.23 -30.12
CA VAL A 514 35.86 1.74 -30.02
C VAL A 514 36.90 0.64 -30.24
N ALA A 515 36.74 -0.52 -29.59
CA ALA A 515 37.66 -1.64 -29.75
C ALA A 515 37.73 -2.13 -31.21
N LEU A 516 36.62 -2.02 -31.95
CA LEU A 516 36.51 -2.37 -33.37
C LEU A 516 36.90 -1.22 -34.33
N GLY A 517 37.31 -0.06 -33.81
CA GLY A 517 37.68 1.11 -34.62
C GLY A 517 36.49 1.84 -35.29
N GLN A 518 35.26 1.55 -34.87
CA GLN A 518 34.01 2.13 -35.37
C GLN A 518 33.66 3.40 -34.57
N ILE A 519 34.44 4.44 -34.80
CA ILE A 519 34.48 5.64 -33.95
C ILE A 519 33.18 6.46 -34.01
N ASP A 520 32.58 6.64 -35.18
CA ASP A 520 31.38 7.46 -35.32
C ASP A 520 30.14 6.76 -34.72
N GLU A 521 30.09 5.42 -34.80
CA GLU A 521 29.10 4.60 -34.12
C GLU A 521 29.26 4.71 -32.60
N ALA A 522 30.49 4.64 -32.08
CA ALA A 522 30.75 4.83 -30.66
C ALA A 522 30.25 6.21 -30.17
N VAL A 523 30.52 7.29 -30.91
CA VAL A 523 30.04 8.64 -30.60
C VAL A 523 28.50 8.70 -30.62
N ALA A 524 27.85 8.05 -31.58
CA ALA A 524 26.39 8.00 -31.65
C ALA A 524 25.78 7.30 -30.42
N GLU A 525 26.39 6.22 -29.94
CA GLU A 525 25.92 5.49 -28.76
C GLU A 525 26.21 6.24 -27.45
N ILE A 526 27.35 6.92 -27.34
CA ILE A 526 27.62 7.82 -26.21
C ILE A 526 26.57 8.94 -26.17
N ARG A 527 26.18 9.51 -27.32
CA ARG A 527 25.09 10.48 -27.40
C ARG A 527 23.77 9.91 -26.90
N ARG A 528 23.42 8.67 -27.27
CA ARG A 528 22.20 8.00 -26.76
C ARG A 528 22.29 7.76 -25.25
N ALA A 529 23.45 7.32 -24.75
CA ALA A 529 23.67 7.12 -23.32
C ALA A 529 23.42 8.40 -22.52
N VAL A 530 23.91 9.55 -23.02
CA VAL A 530 23.70 10.87 -22.41
C VAL A 530 22.26 11.35 -22.53
N ILE A 531 21.60 11.14 -23.67
CA ILE A 531 20.18 11.54 -23.86
C ILE A 531 19.25 10.73 -22.96
N TYR A 532 19.52 9.43 -22.81
CA TYR A 532 18.67 8.51 -22.05
C TYR A 532 19.12 8.31 -20.59
N SER A 533 20.23 8.89 -20.13
CA SER A 533 20.69 8.80 -18.73
C SER A 533 21.46 10.00 -18.18
N VAL A 534 21.29 10.20 -16.87
CA VAL A 534 22.10 11.13 -16.04
C VAL A 534 22.89 10.37 -14.96
N TYR A 535 22.45 9.16 -14.57
CA TYR A 535 23.07 8.34 -13.52
C TYR A 535 23.78 7.12 -14.14
N GLY A 536 24.97 6.74 -13.66
CA GLY A 536 25.76 5.61 -14.16
C GLY A 536 26.62 5.90 -15.42
N VAL A 537 26.48 7.10 -15.99
CA VAL A 537 27.24 7.60 -17.15
C VAL A 537 28.21 8.73 -16.77
N GLY A 538 28.23 9.17 -15.50
CA GLY A 538 29.07 10.29 -15.05
C GLY A 538 30.57 10.04 -15.22
N ASN A 539 31.00 8.79 -15.12
CA ASN A 539 32.38 8.41 -15.43
C ASN A 539 32.59 8.04 -16.91
N LEU A 540 31.55 8.05 -17.76
CA LEU A 540 31.62 7.56 -19.14
C LEU A 540 32.75 8.28 -19.87
N PHE A 541 32.71 9.60 -19.87
CA PHE A 541 33.73 10.40 -20.52
C PHE A 541 35.12 10.32 -19.84
N ASP A 542 35.22 9.74 -18.64
CA ASP A 542 36.49 9.56 -17.91
C ASP A 542 37.05 8.13 -18.06
N ARG A 543 36.33 7.24 -18.76
CA ARG A 543 36.79 5.87 -19.01
C ARG A 543 37.99 5.87 -19.95
N PRO A 544 39.08 5.15 -19.63
CA PRO A 544 40.31 5.14 -20.45
C PRO A 544 40.06 4.83 -21.93
N GLN A 545 39.15 3.90 -22.22
CA GLN A 545 38.76 3.52 -23.57
C GLN A 545 38.14 4.65 -24.40
N PHE A 546 37.62 5.72 -23.78
CA PHE A 546 37.02 6.85 -24.49
C PHE A 546 37.92 8.09 -24.52
N ALA A 547 39.16 7.99 -24.01
CA ALA A 547 40.10 9.12 -23.92
C ALA A 547 40.40 9.79 -25.28
N THR A 548 40.34 9.04 -26.38
CA THR A 548 40.53 9.57 -27.74
C THR A 548 39.27 10.24 -28.31
N LEU A 549 38.09 9.87 -27.84
CA LEU A 549 36.80 10.41 -28.29
C LEU A 549 36.50 11.78 -27.67
N VAL A 550 36.85 11.98 -26.41
CA VAL A 550 36.48 13.19 -25.64
C VAL A 550 37.10 14.49 -26.15
N GLN A 551 38.13 14.40 -26.99
CA GLN A 551 38.76 15.56 -27.62
C GLN A 551 38.04 16.05 -28.88
N ARG A 552 37.02 15.31 -29.37
CA ARG A 552 36.25 15.72 -30.55
C ARG A 552 35.30 16.88 -30.21
N PRO A 553 35.10 17.86 -31.11
CA PRO A 553 34.24 19.02 -30.86
C PRO A 553 32.79 18.67 -30.50
N ASP A 554 32.22 17.64 -31.12
CA ASP A 554 30.87 17.13 -30.85
C ASP A 554 30.75 16.51 -29.44
N MET A 555 31.82 15.86 -28.97
CA MET A 555 31.89 15.26 -27.64
C MET A 555 32.09 16.30 -26.53
N VAL A 556 32.80 17.39 -26.80
CA VAL A 556 32.92 18.53 -25.88
C VAL A 556 31.55 19.19 -25.66
N GLN A 557 30.78 19.40 -26.72
CA GLN A 557 29.41 19.92 -26.61
C GLN A 557 28.49 18.97 -25.86
N LEU A 558 28.60 17.66 -26.13
CA LEU A 558 27.81 16.65 -25.45
C LEU A 558 28.14 16.57 -23.95
N ARG A 559 29.42 16.72 -23.56
CA ARG A 559 29.81 16.80 -22.15
C ARG A 559 29.24 18.05 -21.48
N ALA A 560 29.32 19.23 -22.13
CA ALA A 560 28.72 20.44 -21.58
C ALA A 560 27.19 20.32 -21.39
N TYR A 561 26.51 19.63 -22.31
CA TYR A 561 25.08 19.31 -22.17
C TYR A 561 24.82 18.32 -21.01
N TYR A 562 25.65 17.29 -20.87
CA TYR A 562 25.59 16.37 -19.74
C TYR A 562 25.78 17.09 -18.40
N ASP A 563 26.82 17.92 -18.29
CA ASP A 563 27.13 18.71 -17.08
C ASP A 563 25.98 19.66 -16.73
N TYR A 564 25.30 20.24 -17.74
CA TYR A 564 24.11 21.04 -17.54
C TYR A 564 22.95 20.23 -16.94
N LEU A 565 22.70 19.03 -17.48
CA LEU A 565 21.64 18.15 -16.97
C LEU A 565 21.93 17.68 -15.54
N GLU A 566 23.19 17.34 -15.23
CA GLU A 566 23.64 16.91 -13.91
C GLU A 566 23.52 18.04 -12.86
N ASN A 567 23.96 19.25 -13.20
CA ASN A 567 24.07 20.34 -12.23
C ASN A 567 22.80 21.20 -12.11
N VAL A 568 22.06 21.40 -13.20
CA VAL A 568 20.93 22.35 -13.25
C VAL A 568 19.58 21.63 -13.22
N ALA A 569 19.40 20.62 -14.07
CA ALA A 569 18.09 20.00 -14.24
C ALA A 569 17.79 18.90 -13.21
N ARG A 570 18.80 18.19 -12.68
CA ARG A 570 18.72 17.02 -11.76
C ARG A 570 17.81 15.86 -12.23
N TYR A 571 17.07 16.04 -13.33
CA TYR A 571 16.05 15.19 -13.91
C TYR A 571 16.17 15.22 -15.45
N ARG A 572 15.55 14.26 -16.16
CA ARG A 572 15.69 14.07 -17.63
C ARG A 572 14.55 14.74 -18.41
N PRO A 573 14.79 15.69 -19.33
CA PRO A 573 13.69 16.24 -20.12
C PRO A 573 13.11 15.15 -21.03
N LEU A 574 11.79 15.00 -21.04
CA LEU A 574 11.11 14.13 -21.99
C LEU A 574 11.35 14.65 -23.41
N THR A 575 12.06 13.88 -24.24
CA THR A 575 12.36 14.25 -25.62
C THR A 575 11.18 13.98 -26.54
N THR A 576 11.09 14.73 -27.65
CA THR A 576 10.08 14.49 -28.70
C THR A 576 10.14 13.06 -29.21
N SER A 577 11.35 12.51 -29.43
CA SER A 577 11.55 11.16 -29.95
C SER A 577 11.01 10.09 -28.99
N LEU A 578 11.18 10.26 -27.68
CA LEU A 578 10.69 9.31 -26.69
C LEU A 578 9.16 9.41 -26.51
N ALA A 579 8.62 10.63 -26.52
CA ALA A 579 7.18 10.84 -26.54
C ALA A 579 6.54 10.26 -27.80
N GLN A 580 7.18 10.42 -28.97
CA GLN A 580 6.69 9.87 -30.24
C GLN A 580 6.79 8.34 -30.26
N LEU A 581 7.87 7.75 -29.72
CA LEU A 581 7.99 6.30 -29.56
C LEU A 581 6.80 5.72 -28.78
N PHE A 582 6.37 6.42 -27.72
CA PHE A 582 5.17 6.03 -26.97
C PHE A 582 3.89 6.19 -27.80
N LEU A 583 3.74 7.30 -28.53
CA LEU A 583 2.54 7.59 -29.32
C LEU A 583 2.34 6.63 -30.49
N ASP A 584 3.44 6.21 -31.13
CA ASP A 584 3.43 5.31 -32.29
C ASP A 584 3.26 3.83 -31.89
N ALA A 585 3.46 3.50 -30.61
CA ALA A 585 3.38 2.13 -30.13
C ALA A 585 1.93 1.62 -30.02
N PRO A 586 1.65 0.36 -30.39
CA PRO A 586 0.35 -0.26 -30.14
C PRO A 586 0.15 -0.54 -28.64
N GLN A 587 -1.10 -0.58 -28.18
CA GLN A 587 -1.50 -1.10 -26.86
C GLN A 587 -1.39 -2.63 -26.91
N PRO A 588 -0.38 -3.30 -26.29
CA PRO A 588 0.10 -3.06 -24.92
C PRO A 588 1.53 -2.50 -24.77
N ALA A 589 2.31 -2.43 -25.86
CA ALA A 589 3.68 -1.92 -25.84
C ALA A 589 3.73 -0.45 -25.36
N GLN A 590 2.70 0.32 -25.70
CA GLN A 590 2.52 1.70 -25.24
C GLN A 590 2.52 1.81 -23.71
N THR A 591 1.75 0.98 -22.99
CA THR A 591 1.71 0.98 -21.52
C THR A 591 3.07 0.64 -20.92
N ALA A 592 3.77 -0.36 -21.44
CA ALA A 592 5.11 -0.73 -20.98
C ALA A 592 6.13 0.40 -21.21
N ILE A 593 6.09 1.07 -22.37
CA ILE A 593 6.94 2.25 -22.66
C ILE A 593 6.63 3.36 -21.67
N GLY A 594 5.35 3.70 -21.45
CA GLY A 594 4.93 4.71 -20.48
C GLY A 594 5.44 4.41 -19.07
N GLN A 595 5.33 3.15 -18.63
CA GLN A 595 5.89 2.69 -17.36
C GLN A 595 7.38 2.94 -17.26
N GLN A 596 8.15 2.65 -18.30
CA GLN A 596 9.59 2.88 -18.31
C GLN A 596 9.96 4.37 -18.31
N ILE A 597 9.22 5.21 -19.06
CA ILE A 597 9.41 6.68 -19.06
C ILE A 597 9.26 7.23 -17.64
N PHE A 598 8.18 6.86 -16.94
CA PHE A 598 7.93 7.38 -15.60
C PHE A 598 8.85 6.75 -14.54
N LYS A 599 9.15 5.45 -14.59
CA LYS A 599 10.10 4.81 -13.65
C LYS A 599 11.49 5.45 -13.68
N ARG A 600 11.90 5.97 -14.85
CA ARG A 600 13.20 6.61 -15.04
C ARG A 600 13.19 8.13 -14.82
N ASN A 601 12.09 8.68 -14.30
CA ASN A 601 11.94 10.10 -13.95
C ASN A 601 12.24 11.07 -15.12
N PHE A 602 11.77 10.74 -16.34
CA PHE A 602 11.68 11.75 -17.39
C PHE A 602 10.61 12.78 -16.99
N TYR A 603 10.99 14.05 -16.88
CA TYR A 603 10.10 15.14 -16.53
C TYR A 603 9.77 16.00 -17.75
N ILE A 604 8.66 16.71 -17.67
CA ILE A 604 8.26 17.68 -18.67
C ILE A 604 8.88 19.04 -18.29
N PRO A 605 9.75 19.63 -19.13
CA PRO A 605 10.37 20.93 -18.84
C PRO A 605 9.32 22.01 -18.59
N ALA A 606 9.56 22.81 -17.55
CA ALA A 606 8.79 24.03 -17.30
C ALA A 606 8.91 24.98 -18.50
N VAL A 607 7.88 25.80 -18.73
CA VAL A 607 7.80 26.72 -19.88
C VAL A 607 9.06 27.58 -20.05
N SER A 608 9.60 28.12 -18.96
CA SER A 608 10.83 28.93 -18.97
C SER A 608 12.06 28.16 -19.46
N LEU A 609 12.16 26.87 -19.12
CA LEU A 609 13.24 26.01 -19.53
C LEU A 609 13.12 25.59 -21.00
N ARG A 610 11.89 25.48 -21.54
CA ARG A 610 11.68 25.19 -22.97
C ARG A 610 12.29 26.28 -23.85
N ALA A 611 12.02 27.54 -23.52
CA ALA A 611 12.58 28.68 -24.25
C ALA A 611 14.12 28.61 -24.36
N GLN A 612 14.79 28.15 -23.29
CA GLN A 612 16.23 27.97 -23.27
C GLN A 612 16.69 26.73 -24.08
N LEU A 613 16.04 25.58 -23.89
CA LEU A 613 16.40 24.32 -24.56
C LEU A 613 16.26 24.41 -26.09
N TRP A 614 15.29 25.17 -26.58
CA TRP A 614 15.03 25.35 -28.01
C TRP A 614 15.49 26.72 -28.53
N ALA A 615 16.40 27.40 -27.83
CA ALA A 615 17.00 28.67 -28.26
C ALA A 615 15.99 29.74 -28.73
N ASN A 616 14.80 29.78 -28.11
CA ASN A 616 13.66 30.62 -28.46
C ASN A 616 13.09 30.42 -29.89
N ASP A 617 13.34 29.28 -30.53
CA ASP A 617 12.68 28.91 -31.80
C ASP A 617 11.21 28.55 -31.54
N ALA A 618 10.32 29.49 -31.88
CA ALA A 618 8.88 29.33 -31.67
C ALA A 618 8.28 28.14 -32.42
N ALA A 619 8.79 27.78 -33.60
CA ALA A 619 8.28 26.65 -34.37
C ALA A 619 8.71 25.33 -33.74
N ALA A 620 9.96 25.23 -33.30
CA ALA A 620 10.47 24.06 -32.59
C ALA A 620 9.75 23.84 -31.24
N ILE A 621 9.50 24.93 -30.51
CA ILE A 621 8.74 24.89 -29.24
C ILE A 621 7.30 24.43 -29.51
N ALA A 622 6.61 25.01 -30.50
CA ALA A 622 5.23 24.62 -30.81
C ALA A 622 5.11 23.14 -31.23
N ALA A 623 6.05 22.65 -32.05
CA ALA A 623 6.10 21.24 -32.45
C ALA A 623 6.34 20.32 -31.25
N TYR A 624 7.24 20.71 -30.33
CA TYR A 624 7.48 19.98 -29.10
C TYR A 624 6.24 19.94 -28.19
N GLU A 625 5.59 21.08 -27.98
CA GLU A 625 4.40 21.21 -27.15
C GLU A 625 3.23 20.39 -27.69
N GLN A 626 3.05 20.32 -29.01
CA GLN A 626 2.02 19.49 -29.64
C GLN A 626 2.23 18.01 -29.35
N VAL A 627 3.47 17.51 -29.48
CA VAL A 627 3.82 16.12 -29.18
C VAL A 627 3.64 15.82 -27.69
N LEU A 628 4.02 16.76 -26.81
CA LEU A 628 3.80 16.62 -25.38
C LEU A 628 2.32 16.56 -25.00
N ALA A 629 1.47 17.42 -25.59
CA ALA A 629 0.05 17.41 -25.30
C ALA A 629 -0.58 16.07 -25.70
N ALA A 630 -0.23 15.55 -26.88
CA ALA A 630 -0.66 14.22 -27.33
C ALA A 630 -0.20 13.11 -26.38
N PHE A 631 1.07 13.14 -25.96
CA PHE A 631 1.64 12.20 -24.99
C PHE A 631 0.86 12.23 -23.66
N ILE A 632 0.66 13.41 -23.07
CA ILE A 632 -0.05 13.57 -21.79
C ILE A 632 -1.51 13.11 -21.89
N ASN A 633 -2.22 13.52 -22.96
CA ASN A 633 -3.60 13.09 -23.21
C ASN A 633 -3.70 11.56 -23.21
N ARG A 634 -2.74 10.91 -23.87
CA ARG A 634 -2.72 9.45 -24.00
C ARG A 634 -2.33 8.75 -22.70
N CYS A 635 -1.35 9.27 -21.95
CA CYS A 635 -1.00 8.74 -20.62
C CYS A 635 -2.17 8.84 -19.63
N MET A 636 -2.90 9.94 -19.63
CA MET A 636 -4.03 10.16 -18.72
C MET A 636 -5.28 9.37 -19.09
N ALA A 637 -5.41 8.93 -20.34
CA ALA A 637 -6.47 8.04 -20.77
C ALA A 637 -6.23 6.57 -20.37
N ASP A 638 -5.02 6.22 -19.95
CA ASP A 638 -4.61 4.86 -19.61
C ASP A 638 -4.56 4.68 -18.07
N ASP A 639 -5.49 3.88 -17.54
CA ASP A 639 -5.63 3.62 -16.09
C ASP A 639 -4.39 2.96 -15.48
N GLU A 640 -3.65 2.14 -16.24
CA GLU A 640 -2.46 1.47 -15.74
C GLU A 640 -1.30 2.45 -15.61
N ILE A 641 -1.16 3.35 -16.59
CA ILE A 641 -0.14 4.40 -16.54
C ILE A 641 -0.41 5.36 -15.37
N ARG A 642 -1.67 5.75 -15.15
CA ARG A 642 -2.03 6.66 -14.05
C ARG A 642 -1.71 6.12 -12.65
N ARG A 643 -1.60 4.79 -12.49
CA ARG A 643 -1.28 4.13 -11.21
C ARG A 643 0.22 4.05 -10.91
N ILE A 644 1.09 4.44 -11.85
CA ILE A 644 2.54 4.39 -11.64
C ILE A 644 2.92 5.43 -10.59
N ALA A 645 3.53 5.01 -9.49
CA ALA A 645 3.87 5.89 -8.35
C ALA A 645 4.77 7.08 -8.71
N THR A 646 5.58 6.97 -9.77
CA THR A 646 6.44 8.07 -10.26
C THR A 646 5.74 8.99 -11.25
N TYR A 647 4.58 8.58 -11.80
CA TYR A 647 3.72 9.49 -12.53
C TYR A 647 3.00 10.40 -11.55
N ASP A 648 3.60 11.56 -11.28
CA ASP A 648 3.03 12.52 -10.35
C ASP A 648 2.53 13.77 -11.07
N ALA A 649 1.24 13.75 -11.42
CA ALA A 649 0.54 14.92 -11.94
C ALA A 649 0.59 16.10 -10.94
N ARG A 650 0.69 15.84 -9.64
CA ARG A 650 0.66 16.87 -8.58
C ARG A 650 1.85 17.80 -8.66
N LYS A 651 3.04 17.24 -8.85
CA LYS A 651 4.30 18.02 -8.95
C LYS A 651 4.52 18.62 -10.34
N SER A 652 3.97 17.98 -11.36
CA SER A 652 4.31 18.29 -12.75
C SER A 652 3.30 19.21 -13.43
N TYR A 653 2.04 19.24 -12.97
CA TYR A 653 0.97 20.03 -13.60
C TYR A 653 1.33 21.50 -13.83
N PRO A 654 2.01 22.22 -12.90
CA PRO A 654 2.43 23.59 -13.15
C PRO A 654 3.32 23.75 -14.40
N ALA A 655 4.11 22.73 -14.76
CA ALA A 655 5.00 22.77 -15.90
C ALA A 655 4.27 22.61 -17.24
N TRP A 656 3.18 21.85 -17.28
CA TRP A 656 2.55 21.42 -18.53
C TRP A 656 1.05 21.70 -18.65
N GLY A 657 0.38 22.13 -17.59
CA GLY A 657 -1.07 22.35 -17.59
C GLY A 657 -1.55 23.48 -18.50
N ASP A 658 -0.64 24.33 -18.98
CA ASP A 658 -0.90 25.38 -19.99
C ASP A 658 -0.71 24.93 -21.43
N LEU A 659 -0.32 23.67 -21.67
CA LEU A 659 -0.12 23.17 -23.03
C LEU A 659 -1.42 23.26 -23.85
N PRO A 660 -1.38 23.83 -25.06
CA PRO A 660 -2.54 23.85 -25.94
C PRO A 660 -2.89 22.43 -26.39
N GLY A 661 -4.18 22.12 -26.47
CA GLY A 661 -4.64 20.82 -26.96
C GLY A 661 -4.77 19.72 -25.91
N LEU A 662 -4.57 20.03 -24.62
CA LEU A 662 -4.87 19.10 -23.55
C LEU A 662 -6.37 18.80 -23.47
N HIS A 663 -6.68 17.52 -23.25
CA HIS A 663 -8.04 17.01 -23.13
C HIS A 663 -8.65 17.43 -21.77
N PRO A 664 -9.96 17.77 -21.68
CA PRO A 664 -10.58 18.21 -20.43
C PRO A 664 -10.42 17.21 -19.27
N SER A 665 -10.45 15.90 -19.55
CA SER A 665 -10.22 14.89 -18.50
C SER A 665 -8.81 14.95 -17.89
N VAL A 666 -7.79 15.36 -18.64
CA VAL A 666 -6.42 15.52 -18.12
C VAL A 666 -6.41 16.54 -16.98
N HIS A 667 -7.06 17.68 -17.20
CA HIS A 667 -7.16 18.73 -16.20
C HIS A 667 -7.98 18.29 -14.99
N LEU A 668 -9.08 17.54 -15.20
CA LEU A 668 -9.91 17.03 -14.11
C LEU A 668 -9.14 16.04 -13.22
N LEU A 669 -8.41 15.12 -13.84
CA LEU A 669 -7.60 14.12 -13.13
C LEU A 669 -6.40 14.76 -12.42
N ALA A 670 -5.79 15.78 -13.01
CA ALA A 670 -4.76 16.56 -12.33
C ALA A 670 -5.34 17.31 -11.12
N ALA A 671 -6.54 17.90 -11.25
CA ALA A 671 -7.21 18.56 -10.13
C ALA A 671 -7.48 17.60 -8.97
N THR A 672 -7.96 16.38 -9.26
CA THR A 672 -8.21 15.37 -8.21
C THR A 672 -6.93 14.97 -7.49
N ALA A 673 -5.84 14.78 -8.23
CA ALA A 673 -4.55 14.42 -7.66
C ALA A 673 -3.99 15.56 -6.78
N LEU A 674 -4.05 16.81 -7.26
CA LEU A 674 -3.59 17.99 -6.53
C LEU A 674 -4.37 18.20 -5.23
N PHE A 675 -5.70 18.06 -5.28
CA PHE A 675 -6.52 18.06 -4.07
C PHE A 675 -6.10 16.97 -3.09
N GLU A 676 -5.95 15.73 -3.57
CA GLU A 676 -5.52 14.60 -2.73
C GLU A 676 -4.19 14.86 -2.02
N GLU A 677 -3.22 15.45 -2.72
CA GLU A 677 -1.93 15.86 -2.15
C GLU A 677 -2.08 16.94 -1.07
N GLY A 678 -2.83 18.00 -1.38
CA GLY A 678 -3.07 19.08 -0.44
C GLY A 678 -3.70 18.57 0.86
N TYR A 679 -4.68 17.67 0.75
CA TYR A 679 -5.31 17.01 1.90
C TYR A 679 -4.37 16.07 2.64
N PHE A 680 -3.57 15.26 1.92
CA PHE A 680 -2.57 14.38 2.53
C PHE A 680 -1.63 15.16 3.45
N TRP A 681 -1.15 16.32 2.99
CA TRP A 681 -0.24 17.13 3.79
C TRP A 681 -0.91 17.85 4.97
N ILE A 682 -2.21 18.14 4.89
CA ILE A 682 -3.01 18.60 6.02
C ILE A 682 -3.11 17.49 7.08
N ASP A 683 -3.34 16.24 6.67
CA ASP A 683 -3.36 15.09 7.57
C ASP A 683 -2.00 14.87 8.25
N MET A 684 -0.90 15.15 7.55
CA MET A 684 0.46 15.08 8.09
C MET A 684 0.81 16.23 9.07
N GLY A 685 -0.11 17.16 9.35
CA GLY A 685 0.11 18.25 10.31
C GLY A 685 1.15 19.28 9.84
N THR A 686 1.34 19.43 8.53
CA THR A 686 2.26 20.45 8.00
C THR A 686 1.55 21.81 7.95
N ASP A 687 1.77 22.65 8.96
CA ASP A 687 1.02 23.88 9.30
C ASP A 687 1.10 25.08 8.31
N LYS A 688 1.15 24.85 6.99
CA LYS A 688 1.15 25.96 6.02
C LYS A 688 -0.06 25.89 5.08
N LEU A 689 -1.15 26.52 5.48
CA LEU A 689 -2.21 26.95 4.58
C LEU A 689 -2.01 28.43 4.17
N PRO A 690 -2.38 28.83 2.94
CA PRO A 690 -2.84 27.96 1.86
C PRO A 690 -1.68 27.14 1.26
N ARG A 691 -1.96 25.87 1.03
CA ARG A 691 -1.05 24.95 0.35
C ARG A 691 -1.09 25.21 -1.15
N GLU A 692 0.06 25.16 -1.84
CA GLU A 692 0.16 25.47 -3.27
C GLU A 692 -0.66 24.53 -4.16
N GLU A 693 -0.92 23.32 -3.67
CA GLU A 693 -1.70 22.32 -4.38
C GLU A 693 -3.15 22.76 -4.59
N PHE A 694 -3.77 23.49 -3.66
CA PHE A 694 -5.17 23.91 -3.81
C PHE A 694 -5.39 24.98 -4.89
N PRO A 695 -4.59 26.07 -4.97
CA PRO A 695 -4.63 26.98 -6.11
C PRO A 695 -4.40 26.29 -7.46
N TRP A 696 -3.47 25.33 -7.53
CA TRP A 696 -3.25 24.56 -8.76
C TRP A 696 -4.42 23.63 -9.08
N ALA A 697 -5.03 22.99 -8.08
CA ALA A 697 -6.22 22.17 -8.27
C ALA A 697 -7.39 23.00 -8.80
N MET A 698 -7.60 24.20 -8.25
CA MET A 698 -8.60 25.14 -8.72
C MET A 698 -8.31 25.64 -10.14
N THR A 699 -7.04 25.89 -10.47
CA THR A 699 -6.62 26.26 -11.82
C THR A 699 -6.90 25.13 -12.81
N ALA A 700 -6.60 23.89 -12.42
CA ALA A 700 -6.91 22.71 -13.21
C ALA A 700 -8.42 22.56 -13.44
N LEU A 701 -9.26 22.73 -12.42
CA LEU A 701 -10.73 22.73 -12.57
C LEU A 701 -11.23 23.80 -13.55
N ARG A 702 -10.69 25.02 -13.50
CA ARG A 702 -11.04 26.08 -14.46
C ARG A 702 -10.66 25.68 -15.89
N ARG A 703 -9.49 25.06 -16.08
CA ARG A 703 -9.03 24.57 -17.39
C ARG A 703 -9.85 23.38 -17.88
N THR A 704 -10.30 22.49 -16.99
CA THR A 704 -11.27 21.43 -17.33
C THR A 704 -12.54 22.03 -17.94
N LYS A 705 -13.09 23.08 -17.31
CA LYS A 705 -14.29 23.76 -17.81
C LYS A 705 -14.02 24.45 -19.15
N ALA A 706 -12.92 25.18 -19.27
CA ALA A 706 -12.56 25.89 -20.49
C ALA A 706 -12.37 24.92 -21.67
N ALA A 707 -11.56 23.87 -21.48
CA ALA A 707 -11.35 22.84 -22.47
C ALA A 707 -12.66 22.10 -22.79
N GLY A 708 -13.44 21.69 -21.78
CA GLY A 708 -14.69 20.95 -21.98
C GLY A 708 -15.80 21.72 -22.70
N ALA A 709 -15.68 23.05 -22.82
CA ALA A 709 -16.59 23.88 -23.59
C ALA A 709 -16.22 23.98 -25.08
N GLU A 710 -15.03 23.51 -25.48
CA GLU A 710 -14.62 23.50 -26.88
C GLU A 710 -15.40 22.45 -27.67
N GLU A 711 -15.90 22.82 -28.84
CA GLU A 711 -16.75 21.97 -29.68
C GLU A 711 -16.10 20.61 -30.03
N ARG A 712 -14.77 20.60 -30.19
CA ARG A 712 -14.02 19.37 -30.50
C ARG A 712 -14.15 18.25 -29.46
N TRP A 713 -14.52 18.58 -28.21
CA TRP A 713 -14.68 17.60 -27.14
C TRP A 713 -16.15 17.29 -26.82
N ALA A 714 -17.10 17.99 -27.43
CA ALA A 714 -18.52 17.82 -27.14
C ALA A 714 -19.03 16.39 -27.44
N SER A 715 -18.41 15.72 -28.41
CA SER A 715 -18.73 14.35 -28.82
C SER A 715 -17.63 13.34 -28.45
N ASP A 716 -16.62 13.74 -27.68
CA ASP A 716 -15.53 12.83 -27.29
C ASP A 716 -16.03 11.78 -26.28
N ALA A 717 -15.84 10.50 -26.62
CA ALA A 717 -16.37 9.38 -25.83
C ALA A 717 -15.72 9.28 -24.44
N LEU A 718 -14.43 9.61 -24.32
CA LEU A 718 -13.73 9.57 -23.03
C LEU A 718 -14.22 10.69 -22.13
N TRP A 719 -14.38 11.90 -22.67
CA TRP A 719 -14.91 13.03 -21.92
C TRP A 719 -16.35 12.78 -21.47
N LEU A 720 -17.22 12.30 -22.36
CA LEU A 720 -18.60 11.98 -22.01
C LEU A 720 -18.68 10.90 -20.93
N LYS A 721 -17.82 9.87 -21.00
CA LYS A 721 -17.72 8.84 -19.96
C LYS A 721 -17.31 9.45 -18.61
N ILE A 722 -16.16 10.14 -18.57
CA ILE A 722 -15.58 10.67 -17.32
C ILE A 722 -16.48 11.73 -16.70
N SER A 723 -17.02 12.66 -17.50
CA SER A 723 -17.87 13.74 -16.99
C SER A 723 -19.22 13.25 -16.46
N ALA A 724 -19.68 12.07 -16.90
CA ALA A 724 -20.88 11.42 -16.40
C ALA A 724 -20.64 10.56 -15.14
N GLU A 725 -19.39 10.29 -14.75
CA GLU A 725 -19.11 9.49 -13.55
C GLU A 725 -19.53 10.27 -12.29
N PRO A 726 -20.39 9.69 -11.43
CA PRO A 726 -20.87 10.36 -10.22
C PRO A 726 -19.76 10.83 -9.28
N ALA A 727 -18.60 10.17 -9.33
CA ALA A 727 -17.42 10.52 -8.54
C ALA A 727 -16.85 11.91 -8.88
N TYR A 728 -16.98 12.39 -10.13
CA TYR A 728 -16.46 13.69 -10.55
C TYR A 728 -17.50 14.81 -10.59
N ALA A 729 -18.80 14.48 -10.58
CA ALA A 729 -19.87 15.46 -10.67
C ALA A 729 -19.76 16.61 -9.64
N PRO A 730 -19.41 16.36 -8.36
CA PRO A 730 -19.23 17.45 -7.38
C PRO A 730 -18.07 18.40 -7.74
N LEU A 731 -16.98 17.88 -8.28
CA LEU A 731 -15.82 18.68 -8.69
C LEU A 731 -16.11 19.51 -9.95
N LEU A 732 -16.87 18.95 -10.89
CA LEU A 732 -17.35 19.69 -12.07
C LEU A 732 -18.33 20.79 -11.67
N GLY A 733 -19.21 20.54 -10.69
CA GLY A 733 -20.05 21.57 -10.08
C GLY A 733 -19.23 22.69 -9.42
N LEU A 734 -18.15 22.33 -8.73
CA LEU A 734 -17.24 23.30 -8.11
C LEU A 734 -16.54 24.20 -9.16
N ALA A 735 -16.13 23.62 -10.29
CA ALA A 735 -15.57 24.36 -11.42
C ALA A 735 -16.56 25.38 -12.00
N GLN A 736 -17.88 25.13 -11.88
CA GLN A 736 -18.92 26.04 -12.34
C GLN A 736 -19.13 27.21 -11.36
N ALA A 737 -19.11 26.95 -10.05
CA ALA A 737 -19.43 27.91 -9.00
C ALA A 737 -18.33 28.96 -8.73
N THR A 738 -17.07 28.69 -9.09
CA THR A 738 -15.90 29.53 -8.71
C THR A 738 -15.49 30.58 -9.75
N VAL A 739 -16.38 30.88 -10.70
CA VAL A 739 -16.20 31.90 -11.76
C VAL A 739 -17.27 33.02 -11.66
N SER A 740 -18.30 32.83 -10.82
CA SER A 740 -19.21 33.89 -10.36
C SER A 740 -18.69 34.50 -9.08
#